data_AF-H3DCE8-F1
#
_entry.id   AF-H3DCE8-F1
#
_cell.length_a   1.000
_cell.length_b   1.000
_cell.length_c   1.000
_cell.angle_alpha   90.00
_cell.angle_beta   90.00
_cell.angle_gamma   90.00
#
_symmetry.space_group_name_H-M   'P 1'
#
loop_
_entity.id
_entity.type
_entity.pdbx_description
1 polymer ?
#
loop_
_entity_poly.entity_id
_entity_poly.type
_entity_poly.pdbx_seq_one_letter_code
_entity_poly.pdbx_strand_id
1 'polypeptide(L)'
;RSPSAGLSPAEAHRIARRSTEQGESCSGLLGADAKLAGNTHQHIFNDLSGSVSLAWVGDGTGVILALTTFQVPIFMITIGQSKLYRSEDYGKSFEDVTNLINNTFIRSDFGIAIGPENSGKVILTADVSGSHGSRIFVSSDFGKSFTHQELPFVPLMQITYNPENSNVLLALSNKNELWLSEDFGTNWKKLYDTVCLAKWGRKGTIFFTANHNGSCSNDRGMLELERTTDYGKSFKTVASKIYSFGLGGKFLFASVMTGKGTLRAIHVSVDDGDTWNMAQLPPVGHEQFYSILAANDEMVFMHVDEPGDSGFGTIYVSDDRGTVYSKSLERHLYTTTGGETDFINVTSLRGVFTTSILAEDKSVQSVISFDQGGEWVPLRKPADSKCDATARDPEKCSLHIHAAYSIATGLNVPMLPLSEPNAVGLVLAHGSVGDAISVMRPDVYVSDDGGYTWIKALEGPHHYAILDSGGLLVAVEQNAHQGVNQIKFSTDEGQCWGVYNFTKDPIFFTGLASEPGARSMNVSLWGYRSSLFHQYWISFTIDFRDLITRNCTDKDYVQWLAHSDDISDPNDGCMLGYKEKFLRLKKDSVCLNGRDYEVNTQPTPCLCTLDDFLCDFGYYRKENSSECVEQPDLKGKVLEFCLHGTEEELLTNGYRKIPGDKCEGGQIPERKEINLRRRCVSDLLGPEFLVKKSSSKTPLIVITVIVVMLLSIVAGVMFVKKYVCGGRFLVHRYSVLQQHVEDNSAGDVMDEPLETNHAPNGKIEFHDDSDEDMLE
;
A
#
# COMPACT_ATOMS: atom_id res chain seq x y z
N ARG A 1 37.63 -1.22 -0.97
CA ARG A 1 38.94 -1.34 -0.27
C ARG A 1 38.85 -2.54 0.68
N SER A 2 39.96 -3.07 1.20
CA SER A 2 39.97 -4.31 2.00
C SER A 2 39.13 -4.20 3.29
N PRO A 3 38.35 -5.23 3.67
CA PRO A 3 37.63 -5.28 4.95
C PRO A 3 38.48 -5.94 6.05
N SER A 4 38.57 -5.33 7.23
CA SER A 4 39.13 -5.96 8.44
C SER A 4 38.89 -5.10 9.69
N ALA A 5 38.68 -5.76 10.85
CA ALA A 5 38.27 -5.20 12.14
C ALA A 5 36.81 -4.66 12.14
N GLY A 6 35.85 -5.24 12.86
CA GLY A 6 35.91 -6.35 13.82
C GLY A 6 35.51 -5.88 15.22
N LEU A 7 34.24 -5.50 15.37
CA LEU A 7 33.65 -5.15 16.64
C LEU A 7 33.62 -6.36 17.59
N SER A 8 33.97 -6.12 18.84
CA SER A 8 33.82 -7.09 19.93
C SER A 8 32.34 -7.32 20.23
N PRO A 9 31.89 -8.57 20.47
CA PRO A 9 30.55 -8.79 20.99
C PRO A 9 30.42 -8.13 22.36
N ALA A 10 29.31 -7.40 22.58
CA ALA A 10 28.89 -6.99 23.90
C ALA A 10 28.74 -8.22 24.81
N GLU A 11 28.87 -8.03 26.13
CA GLU A 11 28.88 -9.17 27.06
C GLU A 11 27.60 -10.00 26.94
N ALA A 12 27.77 -11.32 26.86
CA ALA A 12 26.70 -12.25 26.54
C ALA A 12 25.72 -12.39 27.71
N HIS A 13 24.78 -11.44 27.82
CA HIS A 13 23.59 -11.55 28.65
C HIS A 13 22.80 -12.78 28.24
N ARG A 14 23.09 -13.88 28.92
CA ARG A 14 22.25 -15.06 28.97
C ARG A 14 20.94 -14.63 29.60
N ILE A 15 19.90 -14.48 28.79
CA ILE A 15 18.55 -14.82 29.25
C ILE A 15 18.69 -16.20 29.88
N ALA A 16 18.37 -16.30 31.16
CA ALA A 16 18.31 -17.58 31.84
C ALA A 16 17.11 -18.33 31.25
N ARG A 17 17.37 -19.10 30.19
CA ARG A 17 16.65 -20.35 29.96
C ARG A 17 16.55 -21.01 31.33
N ARG A 18 15.34 -21.15 31.86
CA ARG A 18 15.08 -22.11 32.93
C ARG A 18 15.72 -23.41 32.45
N SER A 19 16.67 -23.94 33.22
CA SER A 19 17.59 -24.96 32.75
C SER A 19 16.83 -26.12 32.11
N THR A 20 16.87 -26.19 30.78
CA THR A 20 16.28 -27.27 30.00
C THR A 20 17.17 -28.49 30.13
N GLU A 21 17.15 -29.09 31.33
CA GLU A 21 17.40 -30.50 31.50
C GLU A 21 16.49 -31.24 30.52
N GLN A 22 17.08 -32.18 29.78
CA GLN A 22 16.45 -32.74 28.59
C GLN A 22 15.33 -33.71 28.97
N GLY A 23 14.07 -33.31 28.79
CA GLY A 23 12.94 -34.26 28.74
C GLY A 23 11.59 -33.78 29.27
N GLU A 24 11.54 -32.90 30.28
CA GLU A 24 10.31 -32.65 31.04
C GLU A 24 10.05 -31.15 31.30
N SER A 25 9.04 -30.56 30.66
CA SER A 25 8.19 -29.46 31.21
C SER A 25 7.13 -28.90 30.23
N CYS A 26 7.14 -29.22 28.93
CA CYS A 26 5.98 -28.93 28.04
C CYS A 26 4.81 -29.89 28.36
N SER A 27 4.22 -29.74 29.56
CA SER A 27 3.08 -30.53 30.00
C SER A 27 1.83 -30.06 29.26
N GLY A 28 1.46 -30.78 28.19
CA GLY A 28 0.25 -30.49 27.41
C GLY A 28 -1.00 -30.40 28.28
N LEU A 29 -1.89 -29.46 27.95
CA LEU A 29 -3.11 -29.18 28.70
C LEU A 29 -3.96 -30.46 28.86
N LEU A 30 -4.08 -30.94 30.11
CA LEU A 30 -4.71 -32.22 30.42
C LEU A 30 -6.17 -32.27 29.94
N GLY A 31 -6.46 -33.20 29.04
CA GLY A 31 -7.78 -33.38 28.43
C GLY A 31 -8.09 -32.45 27.25
N ALA A 32 -7.09 -31.75 26.68
CA ALA A 32 -7.28 -30.86 25.54
C ALA A 32 -8.04 -31.53 24.37
N ASP A 33 -7.62 -32.73 23.94
CA ASP A 33 -8.27 -33.45 22.84
C ASP A 33 -9.78 -33.64 23.05
N ALA A 34 -10.21 -33.99 24.26
CA ALA A 34 -11.61 -34.23 24.58
C ALA A 34 -12.44 -32.94 24.60
N LYS A 35 -11.84 -31.83 25.08
CA LYS A 35 -12.47 -30.50 25.10
C LYS A 35 -12.59 -29.92 23.69
N LEU A 36 -11.51 -29.98 22.90
CA LEU A 36 -11.47 -29.47 21.53
C LEU A 36 -12.34 -30.32 20.59
N ALA A 37 -12.42 -31.65 20.77
CA ALA A 37 -13.35 -32.50 20.03
C ALA A 37 -14.83 -32.20 20.31
N GLY A 38 -15.16 -31.67 21.50
CA GLY A 38 -16.50 -31.16 21.80
C GLY A 38 -16.82 -29.82 21.10
N ASN A 39 -15.80 -29.08 20.68
CA ASN A 39 -15.88 -27.70 20.18
C ASN A 39 -15.26 -27.53 18.78
N THR A 40 -15.18 -28.62 18.01
CA THR A 40 -14.74 -28.63 16.60
C THR A 40 -15.96 -28.83 15.71
N HIS A 41 -16.32 -27.77 14.99
CA HIS A 41 -17.54 -27.68 14.19
C HIS A 41 -17.18 -27.80 12.70
N GLN A 42 -17.72 -28.81 12.02
CA GLN A 42 -17.44 -29.08 10.61
C GLN A 42 -18.59 -28.61 9.72
N HIS A 43 -18.31 -27.79 8.70
CA HIS A 43 -19.27 -27.45 7.65
C HIS A 43 -18.78 -27.93 6.27
N ILE A 44 -19.70 -28.45 5.44
CA ILE A 44 -19.41 -28.92 4.08
C ILE A 44 -20.22 -28.09 3.09
N PHE A 45 -19.51 -27.41 2.18
CA PHE A 45 -20.12 -26.60 1.14
C PHE A 45 -20.33 -27.48 -0.11
N ASN A 46 -21.60 -27.86 -0.33
CA ASN A 46 -22.00 -28.68 -1.47
C ASN A 46 -22.04 -27.81 -2.74
N ASP A 47 -20.89 -27.60 -3.34
CA ASP A 47 -20.66 -26.65 -4.43
C ASP A 47 -19.62 -27.14 -5.44
N LEU A 48 -19.60 -26.56 -6.64
CA LEU A 48 -18.69 -26.88 -7.76
C LEU A 48 -17.61 -25.80 -7.99
N SER A 49 -17.67 -24.67 -7.28
CA SER A 49 -16.78 -23.52 -7.49
C SER A 49 -15.33 -23.81 -7.15
N GLY A 50 -14.40 -23.35 -8.00
CA GLY A 50 -12.96 -23.45 -7.77
C GLY A 50 -12.41 -22.45 -6.75
N SER A 51 -13.22 -21.45 -6.33
CA SER A 51 -12.80 -20.35 -5.45
C SER A 51 -13.87 -19.97 -4.42
N VAL A 52 -13.41 -19.40 -3.31
CA VAL A 52 -14.24 -18.88 -2.21
C VAL A 52 -13.70 -17.53 -1.78
N SER A 53 -14.56 -16.52 -1.72
CA SER A 53 -14.28 -15.20 -1.12
C SER A 53 -14.93 -15.12 0.26
N LEU A 54 -14.13 -14.81 1.30
CA LEU A 54 -14.60 -14.70 2.68
C LEU A 54 -14.60 -13.24 3.14
N ALA A 55 -15.64 -12.83 3.86
CA ALA A 55 -15.70 -11.51 4.49
C ALA A 55 -16.36 -11.58 5.88
N TRP A 56 -15.70 -11.01 6.88
CA TRP A 56 -16.28 -10.75 8.21
C TRP A 56 -17.15 -9.48 8.15
N VAL A 57 -18.26 -9.48 8.89
CA VAL A 57 -19.21 -8.34 8.91
C VAL A 57 -19.31 -7.76 10.33
N GLY A 58 -18.40 -6.84 10.65
CA GLY A 58 -18.26 -6.22 11.97
C GLY A 58 -17.48 -7.06 13.00
N ASP A 59 -16.94 -6.39 14.01
CA ASP A 59 -16.26 -6.96 15.18
C ASP A 59 -17.28 -7.44 16.24
N GLY A 60 -17.03 -8.62 16.81
CA GLY A 60 -17.81 -9.24 17.88
C GLY A 60 -19.12 -9.89 17.42
N THR A 61 -19.50 -9.70 16.15
CA THR A 61 -20.77 -10.18 15.58
C THR A 61 -20.76 -11.69 15.32
N GLY A 62 -19.59 -12.28 15.09
CA GLY A 62 -19.46 -13.66 14.60
C GLY A 62 -19.95 -13.88 13.16
N VAL A 63 -20.31 -12.82 12.43
CA VAL A 63 -20.90 -12.93 11.09
C VAL A 63 -19.83 -13.05 10.02
N ILE A 64 -19.90 -14.14 9.26
CA ILE A 64 -19.06 -14.39 8.07
C ILE A 64 -19.96 -14.60 6.86
N LEU A 65 -19.65 -13.92 5.76
CA LEU A 65 -20.15 -14.24 4.43
C LEU A 65 -19.09 -15.02 3.65
N ALA A 66 -19.49 -16.10 3.01
CA ALA A 66 -18.68 -16.86 2.07
C ALA A 66 -19.37 -16.89 0.71
N LEU A 67 -18.81 -16.15 -0.26
CA LEU A 67 -19.27 -16.09 -1.64
C LEU A 67 -18.44 -17.08 -2.47
N THR A 68 -19.10 -17.95 -3.23
CA THR A 68 -18.44 -18.83 -4.21
C THR A 68 -18.91 -18.49 -5.62
N THR A 69 -18.02 -18.63 -6.60
CA THR A 69 -18.30 -18.30 -8.00
C THR A 69 -17.78 -19.38 -8.94
N PHE A 70 -18.63 -19.79 -9.87
CA PHE A 70 -18.32 -20.78 -10.90
C PHE A 70 -18.76 -20.24 -12.26
N GLN A 71 -17.89 -20.30 -13.26
CA GLN A 71 -18.22 -19.95 -14.64
C GLN A 71 -17.90 -21.12 -15.57
N VAL A 72 -18.84 -21.44 -16.46
CA VAL A 72 -18.59 -22.35 -17.58
C VAL A 72 -18.44 -21.52 -18.85
N PRO A 73 -17.27 -21.53 -19.52
CA PRO A 73 -17.14 -20.99 -20.86
C PRO A 73 -17.86 -21.92 -21.86
N ILE A 74 -19.09 -21.58 -22.21
CA ILE A 74 -19.82 -22.21 -23.32
C ILE A 74 -19.65 -21.31 -24.55
N PHE A 75 -19.66 -21.91 -25.74
CA PHE A 75 -19.36 -21.23 -27.00
C PHE A 75 -20.18 -19.93 -27.17
N MET A 76 -19.52 -18.78 -27.09
CA MET A 76 -20.09 -17.43 -27.16
C MET A 76 -21.03 -17.01 -26.00
N ILE A 77 -21.18 -17.80 -24.93
CA ILE A 77 -21.98 -17.45 -23.73
C ILE A 77 -21.30 -17.98 -22.46
N THR A 78 -20.87 -17.10 -21.56
CA THR A 78 -20.48 -17.47 -20.20
C THR A 78 -21.71 -17.76 -19.35
N ILE A 79 -21.85 -18.99 -18.84
CA ILE A 79 -22.86 -19.32 -17.84
C ILE A 79 -22.20 -19.29 -16.46
N GLY A 80 -22.45 -18.21 -15.72
CA GLY A 80 -22.03 -18.05 -14.34
C GLY A 80 -23.09 -18.55 -13.34
N GLN A 81 -22.63 -19.18 -12.26
CA GLN A 81 -23.38 -19.40 -11.04
C GLN A 81 -22.60 -18.84 -9.84
N SER A 82 -23.32 -18.39 -8.83
CA SER A 82 -22.73 -17.97 -7.56
C SER A 82 -23.55 -18.55 -6.41
N LYS A 83 -22.89 -18.84 -5.28
CA LYS A 83 -23.57 -19.13 -4.02
C LYS A 83 -23.11 -18.17 -2.94
N LEU A 84 -24.05 -17.78 -2.09
CA LEU A 84 -23.77 -16.95 -0.92
C LEU A 84 -24.14 -17.76 0.33
N TYR A 85 -23.13 -18.04 1.15
CA TYR A 85 -23.28 -18.69 2.43
C TYR A 85 -23.08 -17.68 3.57
N ARG A 86 -23.80 -17.86 4.68
CA ARG A 86 -23.77 -16.96 5.83
C ARG A 86 -23.69 -17.69 7.16
N SER A 87 -22.78 -17.26 8.03
CA SER A 87 -22.65 -17.68 9.43
C SER A 87 -23.04 -16.54 10.38
N GLU A 88 -23.47 -16.87 11.61
CA GLU A 88 -23.59 -15.94 12.75
C GLU A 88 -22.75 -16.40 13.96
N ASP A 89 -21.96 -17.46 13.80
CA ASP A 89 -21.36 -18.23 14.89
C ASP A 89 -19.85 -18.42 14.72
N TYR A 90 -19.18 -17.44 14.09
CA TYR A 90 -17.75 -17.44 13.79
C TYR A 90 -17.33 -18.56 12.81
N GLY A 91 -18.26 -18.98 11.94
CA GLY A 91 -18.04 -20.01 10.93
C GLY A 91 -18.22 -21.45 11.42
N LYS A 92 -18.85 -21.68 12.58
CA LYS A 92 -19.17 -23.03 13.08
C LYS A 92 -20.29 -23.69 12.27
N SER A 93 -21.23 -22.90 11.76
CA SER A 93 -22.24 -23.30 10.80
C SER A 93 -22.48 -22.20 9.76
N PHE A 94 -22.93 -22.60 8.58
CA PHE A 94 -23.32 -21.70 7.50
C PHE A 94 -24.69 -22.11 6.95
N GLU A 95 -25.49 -21.11 6.59
CA GLU A 95 -26.75 -21.24 5.86
C GLU A 95 -26.54 -20.84 4.39
N ASP A 96 -27.14 -21.56 3.44
CA ASP A 96 -27.15 -21.20 2.01
C ASP A 96 -28.23 -20.13 1.78
N VAL A 97 -27.78 -18.88 1.67
CA VAL A 97 -28.63 -17.69 1.50
C VAL A 97 -28.60 -17.14 0.07
N THR A 98 -28.23 -18.00 -0.90
CA THR A 98 -28.16 -17.66 -2.34
C THR A 98 -29.52 -17.20 -2.91
N ASN A 99 -30.63 -17.56 -2.26
CA ASN A 99 -31.96 -17.07 -2.59
C ASN A 99 -32.13 -15.56 -2.34
N LEU A 100 -31.42 -14.95 -1.38
CA LEU A 100 -31.49 -13.52 -1.08
C LEU A 100 -30.94 -12.65 -2.22
N ILE A 101 -30.00 -13.20 -3.00
CA ILE A 101 -29.46 -12.59 -4.23
C ILE A 101 -30.18 -13.09 -5.51
N ASN A 102 -31.37 -13.68 -5.38
CA ASN A 102 -32.15 -14.27 -6.47
C ASN A 102 -31.36 -15.26 -7.36
N ASN A 103 -30.37 -15.97 -6.81
CA ASN A 103 -29.44 -16.81 -7.55
C ASN A 103 -28.69 -16.09 -8.70
N THR A 104 -28.49 -14.78 -8.59
CA THR A 104 -27.77 -13.96 -9.57
C THR A 104 -26.26 -14.22 -9.49
N PHE A 105 -25.58 -14.21 -10.64
CA PHE A 105 -24.11 -14.27 -10.67
C PHE A 105 -23.51 -12.98 -10.10
N ILE A 106 -22.61 -13.11 -9.12
CA ILE A 106 -21.89 -12.01 -8.47
C ILE A 106 -20.46 -11.94 -9.04
N ARG A 107 -19.98 -10.72 -9.28
CA ARG A 107 -18.64 -10.43 -9.75
C ARG A 107 -17.60 -10.57 -8.64
N SER A 108 -16.83 -11.66 -8.69
CA SER A 108 -15.74 -11.94 -7.75
C SER A 108 -14.60 -10.92 -7.81
N ASP A 109 -14.39 -10.25 -8.95
CA ASP A 109 -13.38 -9.20 -9.12
C ASP A 109 -13.67 -7.91 -8.32
N PHE A 110 -14.95 -7.66 -7.98
CA PHE A 110 -15.35 -6.62 -7.04
C PHE A 110 -15.45 -7.12 -5.59
N GLY A 111 -15.26 -8.42 -5.35
CA GLY A 111 -15.30 -9.06 -4.04
C GLY A 111 -16.61 -8.86 -3.28
N ILE A 112 -16.51 -8.85 -1.95
CA ILE A 112 -17.59 -8.47 -1.03
C ILE A 112 -17.20 -7.13 -0.42
N ALA A 113 -17.93 -6.06 -0.75
CA ALA A 113 -17.66 -4.75 -0.17
C ALA A 113 -18.36 -4.63 1.19
N ILE A 114 -17.58 -4.50 2.26
CA ILE A 114 -18.06 -4.39 3.64
C ILE A 114 -18.01 -2.93 4.11
N GLY A 115 -19.06 -2.47 4.77
CA GLY A 115 -19.11 -1.13 5.36
C GLY A 115 -18.21 -0.99 6.60
N PRO A 116 -17.73 0.23 6.91
CA PRO A 116 -16.83 0.45 8.04
C PRO A 116 -17.46 0.10 9.39
N GLU A 117 -16.60 -0.28 10.35
CA GLU A 117 -16.96 -0.61 11.74
C GLU A 117 -18.12 -1.63 11.83
N ASN A 118 -18.95 -1.51 12.87
CA ASN A 118 -20.14 -2.34 13.08
C ASN A 118 -21.39 -1.77 12.37
N SER A 119 -21.21 -1.16 11.19
CA SER A 119 -22.32 -0.63 10.38
C SER A 119 -23.22 -1.70 9.77
N GLY A 120 -22.80 -2.97 9.79
CA GLY A 120 -23.57 -4.12 9.31
C GLY A 120 -23.87 -4.13 7.82
N LYS A 121 -23.16 -3.31 7.04
CA LYS A 121 -23.42 -3.10 5.62
C LYS A 121 -22.59 -3.98 4.71
N VAL A 122 -23.23 -4.44 3.64
CA VAL A 122 -22.63 -5.28 2.61
C VAL A 122 -23.16 -4.83 1.25
N ILE A 123 -22.27 -4.75 0.26
CA ILE A 123 -22.60 -4.58 -1.16
C ILE A 123 -21.98 -5.74 -1.96
N LEU A 124 -22.79 -6.36 -2.81
CA LEU A 124 -22.39 -7.37 -3.80
C LEU A 124 -22.76 -6.87 -5.20
N THR A 125 -21.82 -6.87 -6.14
CA THR A 125 -22.06 -6.34 -7.51
C THR A 125 -22.31 -7.47 -8.50
N ALA A 126 -23.29 -7.28 -9.39
CA ALA A 126 -23.66 -8.25 -10.42
C ALA A 126 -23.93 -7.56 -11.77
N ASP A 127 -23.59 -8.22 -12.88
CA ASP A 127 -23.89 -7.72 -14.23
C ASP A 127 -25.25 -8.22 -14.72
N VAL A 128 -25.95 -7.40 -15.51
CA VAL A 128 -27.31 -7.69 -15.99
C VAL A 128 -27.28 -8.17 -17.44
N SER A 129 -27.39 -9.49 -17.63
CA SER A 129 -27.37 -10.16 -18.92
C SER A 129 -28.33 -9.52 -19.94
N GLY A 130 -27.77 -8.97 -21.02
CA GLY A 130 -28.54 -8.37 -22.12
C GLY A 130 -28.85 -6.88 -22.00
N SER A 131 -28.28 -6.15 -21.04
CA SER A 131 -28.36 -4.69 -20.96
C SER A 131 -26.98 -4.04 -20.71
N HIS A 132 -26.85 -2.74 -20.94
CA HIS A 132 -25.64 -1.97 -20.57
C HIS A 132 -25.69 -1.49 -19.10
N GLY A 133 -26.28 -2.30 -18.21
CA GLY A 133 -26.45 -2.01 -16.79
C GLY A 133 -25.79 -3.07 -15.91
N SER A 134 -25.29 -2.62 -14.76
CA SER A 134 -24.95 -3.49 -13.63
C SER A 134 -25.94 -3.21 -12.50
N ARG A 135 -26.07 -4.15 -11.56
CA ARG A 135 -26.88 -3.99 -10.35
C ARG A 135 -26.04 -4.30 -9.12
N ILE A 136 -26.50 -3.80 -7.97
CA ILE A 136 -25.95 -4.18 -6.67
C ILE A 136 -27.03 -4.80 -5.79
N PHE A 137 -26.63 -5.81 -5.03
CA PHE A 137 -27.37 -6.31 -3.88
C PHE A 137 -26.80 -5.67 -2.63
N VAL A 138 -27.65 -5.02 -1.84
CA VAL A 138 -27.24 -4.30 -0.63
C VAL A 138 -27.93 -4.85 0.60
N SER A 139 -27.19 -4.97 1.70
CA SER A 139 -27.69 -5.31 3.02
C SER A 139 -27.22 -4.24 4.01
N SER A 140 -28.06 -3.95 5.01
CA SER A 140 -27.76 -3.07 6.15
C SER A 140 -28.01 -3.76 7.50
N ASP A 141 -28.14 -5.09 7.49
CA ASP A 141 -28.54 -5.93 8.61
C ASP A 141 -27.62 -7.14 8.81
N PHE A 142 -26.33 -6.97 8.51
CA PHE A 142 -25.28 -7.98 8.59
C PHE A 142 -25.52 -9.16 7.63
N GLY A 143 -26.10 -8.91 6.45
CA GLY A 143 -26.39 -9.91 5.42
C GLY A 143 -27.65 -10.75 5.66
N LYS A 144 -28.54 -10.35 6.59
CA LYS A 144 -29.79 -11.09 6.89
C LYS A 144 -30.85 -10.92 5.79
N SER A 145 -30.87 -9.76 5.16
CA SER A 145 -31.69 -9.48 3.99
C SER A 145 -30.90 -8.66 2.97
N PHE A 146 -31.18 -8.90 1.69
CA PHE A 146 -30.62 -8.13 0.58
C PHE A 146 -31.75 -7.52 -0.23
N THR A 147 -31.61 -6.25 -0.60
CA THR A 147 -32.40 -5.59 -1.65
C THR A 147 -31.52 -5.37 -2.88
N HIS A 148 -32.11 -5.28 -4.07
CA HIS A 148 -31.36 -5.01 -5.30
C HIS A 148 -31.66 -3.61 -5.83
N GLN A 149 -30.64 -2.97 -6.38
CA GLN A 149 -30.68 -1.63 -6.97
C GLN A 149 -30.01 -1.71 -8.35
N GLU A 150 -30.70 -1.23 -9.39
CA GLU A 150 -30.12 -1.09 -10.73
C GLU A 150 -29.24 0.17 -10.78
N LEU A 151 -27.99 0.04 -11.24
CA LEU A 151 -27.10 1.19 -11.37
C LEU A 151 -27.33 1.92 -12.71
N PRO A 152 -27.30 3.27 -12.73
CA PRO A 152 -27.34 4.04 -13.98
C PRO A 152 -26.00 4.03 -14.74
N PHE A 153 -25.02 3.26 -14.27
CA PHE A 153 -23.67 3.11 -14.83
C PHE A 153 -23.15 1.68 -14.60
N VAL A 154 -22.11 1.28 -15.33
CA VAL A 154 -21.33 0.07 -15.06
C VAL A 154 -20.10 0.46 -14.25
N PRO A 155 -19.86 -0.09 -13.05
CA PRO A 155 -18.69 0.24 -12.24
C PRO A 155 -17.40 -0.29 -12.88
N LEU A 156 -16.31 0.46 -12.70
CA LEU A 156 -14.95 0.08 -13.11
C LEU A 156 -14.15 -0.59 -11.98
N MET A 157 -14.56 -0.37 -10.74
CA MET A 157 -13.91 -0.84 -9.51
C MET A 157 -14.95 -1.04 -8.40
N GLN A 158 -14.54 -1.68 -7.30
CA GLN A 158 -15.39 -1.84 -6.10
C GLN A 158 -15.93 -0.49 -5.61
N ILE A 159 -17.21 -0.48 -5.18
CA ILE A 159 -17.86 0.71 -4.62
C ILE A 159 -17.26 1.00 -3.24
N THR A 160 -16.84 2.25 -3.01
CA THR A 160 -16.12 2.65 -1.80
C THR A 160 -17.02 3.42 -0.83
N TYR A 161 -17.05 2.98 0.43
CA TYR A 161 -17.74 3.68 1.52
C TYR A 161 -16.96 4.92 1.96
N ASN A 162 -17.68 5.99 2.31
CA ASN A 162 -17.12 7.07 3.11
C ASN A 162 -16.77 6.52 4.51
N PRO A 163 -15.50 6.62 4.97
CA PRO A 163 -15.08 6.10 6.27
C PRO A 163 -15.90 6.61 7.47
N GLU A 164 -16.36 7.87 7.42
CA GLU A 164 -17.10 8.51 8.53
C GLU A 164 -18.63 8.33 8.43
N ASN A 165 -19.16 7.90 7.27
CA ASN A 165 -20.59 7.70 7.10
C ASN A 165 -20.88 6.61 6.06
N SER A 166 -21.13 5.39 6.56
CA SER A 166 -21.43 4.20 5.75
C SER A 166 -22.70 4.29 4.88
N ASN A 167 -23.47 5.38 4.89
CA ASN A 167 -24.55 5.61 3.93
C ASN A 167 -24.05 6.25 2.63
N VAL A 168 -22.90 6.93 2.67
CA VAL A 168 -22.37 7.66 1.53
C VAL A 168 -21.37 6.77 0.78
N LEU A 169 -21.59 6.60 -0.52
CA LEU A 169 -20.86 5.69 -1.39
C LEU A 169 -20.30 6.44 -2.61
N LEU A 170 -19.08 6.10 -3.02
CA LEU A 170 -18.41 6.65 -4.20
C LEU A 170 -18.03 5.52 -5.16
N ALA A 171 -18.33 5.70 -6.45
CA ALA A 171 -18.04 4.75 -7.51
C ALA A 171 -17.49 5.46 -8.76
N LEU A 172 -16.54 4.81 -9.45
CA LEU A 172 -16.06 5.24 -10.77
C LEU A 172 -16.67 4.32 -11.84
N SER A 173 -17.25 4.88 -12.90
CA SER A 173 -17.82 4.09 -14.00
C SER A 173 -16.76 3.71 -15.05
N ASN A 174 -17.05 2.69 -15.85
CA ASN A 174 -16.23 2.31 -17.00
C ASN A 174 -16.19 3.36 -18.14
N LYS A 175 -16.89 4.49 -17.97
CA LYS A 175 -16.82 5.68 -18.85
C LYS A 175 -16.01 6.81 -18.22
N ASN A 176 -15.26 6.53 -17.14
CA ASN A 176 -14.51 7.53 -16.37
C ASN A 176 -15.44 8.61 -15.77
N GLU A 177 -16.64 8.24 -15.32
CA GLU A 177 -17.57 9.14 -14.63
C GLU A 177 -17.53 8.88 -13.11
N LEU A 178 -17.50 9.94 -12.31
CA LEU A 178 -17.54 9.84 -10.86
C LEU A 178 -18.99 9.92 -10.34
N TRP A 179 -19.45 8.89 -9.66
CA TRP A 179 -20.82 8.74 -9.16
C TRP A 179 -20.85 8.66 -7.63
N LEU A 180 -21.86 9.29 -7.02
CA LEU A 180 -22.08 9.34 -5.58
C LEU A 180 -23.51 8.91 -5.24
N SER A 181 -23.68 8.15 -4.16
CA SER A 181 -24.94 8.00 -3.44
C SER A 181 -24.78 8.53 -2.01
N GLU A 182 -25.82 9.21 -1.48
CA GLU A 182 -25.90 9.66 -0.08
C GLU A 182 -26.83 8.76 0.77
N ASP A 183 -27.44 7.74 0.14
CA ASP A 183 -28.56 6.93 0.64
C ASP A 183 -28.36 5.42 0.40
N PHE A 184 -27.11 4.96 0.59
CA PHE A 184 -26.68 3.57 0.51
C PHE A 184 -27.10 2.87 -0.80
N GLY A 185 -26.75 3.51 -1.91
CA GLY A 185 -26.91 3.01 -3.28
C GLY A 185 -28.30 3.22 -3.89
N THR A 186 -29.26 3.73 -3.12
CA THR A 186 -30.66 3.82 -3.57
C THR A 186 -30.86 4.84 -4.68
N ASN A 187 -30.18 5.98 -4.61
CA ASN A 187 -30.10 6.99 -5.67
C ASN A 187 -28.64 7.36 -5.96
N TRP A 188 -28.30 7.46 -7.25
CA TRP A 188 -26.96 7.82 -7.70
C TRP A 188 -26.96 9.14 -8.49
N LYS A 189 -26.10 10.06 -8.07
CA LYS A 189 -25.82 11.34 -8.72
C LYS A 189 -24.45 11.28 -9.37
N LYS A 190 -24.34 11.55 -10.68
CA LYS A 190 -23.04 11.84 -11.31
C LYS A 190 -22.52 13.18 -10.78
N LEU A 191 -21.30 13.18 -10.27
CA LEU A 191 -20.60 14.37 -9.79
C LEU A 191 -19.77 15.02 -10.89
N TYR A 192 -19.02 14.22 -11.65
CA TYR A 192 -17.99 14.71 -12.57
C TYR A 192 -17.73 13.70 -13.70
N ASP A 193 -17.25 14.20 -14.84
CA ASP A 193 -16.92 13.44 -16.07
C ASP A 193 -15.40 13.42 -16.30
N THR A 194 -14.86 12.39 -16.97
CA THR A 194 -13.42 12.26 -17.30
C THR A 194 -12.47 12.10 -16.09
N VAL A 195 -12.92 11.41 -15.04
CA VAL A 195 -12.17 11.12 -13.81
C VAL A 195 -11.32 9.86 -13.95
N CYS A 196 -10.05 9.94 -13.55
CA CYS A 196 -9.04 8.89 -13.72
C CYS A 196 -8.72 8.12 -12.43
N LEU A 197 -8.86 8.77 -11.28
CA LEU A 197 -8.69 8.19 -9.95
C LEU A 197 -9.48 9.04 -8.96
N ALA A 198 -10.19 8.42 -8.01
CA ALA A 198 -10.88 9.10 -6.93
C ALA A 198 -10.63 8.40 -5.59
N LYS A 199 -10.55 9.16 -4.50
CA LYS A 199 -10.34 8.66 -3.13
C LYS A 199 -11.12 9.51 -2.11
N TRP A 200 -11.60 8.84 -1.07
CA TRP A 200 -12.09 9.49 0.14
C TRP A 200 -10.93 10.06 0.95
N GLY A 201 -11.06 11.31 1.39
CA GLY A 201 -10.24 11.94 2.42
C GLY A 201 -11.01 12.08 3.74
N ARG A 202 -10.43 12.82 4.69
CA ARG A 202 -11.06 13.11 5.99
C ARG A 202 -12.32 13.97 5.82
N LYS A 203 -13.25 13.92 6.79
CA LYS A 203 -14.48 14.72 6.87
C LYS A 203 -15.43 14.54 5.68
N GLY A 204 -15.39 13.36 5.04
CA GLY A 204 -16.14 13.08 3.80
C GLY A 204 -15.65 13.89 2.59
N THR A 205 -14.43 14.42 2.60
CA THR A 205 -13.83 15.08 1.43
C THR A 205 -13.61 14.08 0.31
N ILE A 206 -13.88 14.45 -0.93
CA ILE A 206 -13.59 13.64 -2.12
C ILE A 206 -12.47 14.33 -2.91
N PHE A 207 -11.38 13.60 -3.13
CA PHE A 207 -10.28 13.99 -4.01
C PHE A 207 -10.30 13.14 -5.27
N PHE A 208 -10.11 13.75 -6.44
CA PHE A 208 -10.04 13.01 -7.69
C PHE A 208 -9.19 13.71 -8.76
N THR A 209 -8.53 12.95 -9.61
CA THR A 209 -7.86 13.49 -10.81
C THR A 209 -8.75 13.38 -12.03
N ALA A 210 -8.83 14.45 -12.82
CA ALA A 210 -9.59 14.50 -14.06
C ALA A 210 -8.74 15.01 -15.25
N ASN A 211 -9.25 14.81 -16.46
CA ASN A 211 -8.65 15.33 -17.69
C ASN A 211 -9.72 15.77 -18.70
N HIS A 212 -9.80 17.08 -18.95
CA HIS A 212 -10.72 17.68 -19.93
C HIS A 212 -10.56 17.15 -21.38
N ASN A 213 -9.43 16.53 -21.73
CA ASN A 213 -9.22 15.86 -23.03
C ASN A 213 -9.71 14.39 -23.06
N GLY A 214 -10.11 13.81 -21.93
CA GLY A 214 -10.78 12.51 -21.82
C GLY A 214 -9.89 11.26 -21.73
N SER A 215 -8.56 11.36 -21.81
CA SER A 215 -7.64 10.20 -21.73
C SER A 215 -6.87 10.15 -20.42
N CYS A 216 -7.01 9.07 -19.66
CA CYS A 216 -6.33 8.92 -18.36
C CYS A 216 -4.90 8.35 -18.44
N SER A 217 -4.55 7.70 -19.56
CA SER A 217 -3.24 7.07 -19.76
C SER A 217 -2.26 8.01 -20.47
N ASN A 218 -2.71 8.69 -21.52
CA ASN A 218 -1.83 9.47 -22.40
C ASN A 218 -1.48 10.85 -21.81
N ASP A 219 -2.37 11.43 -21.00
CA ASP A 219 -2.21 12.76 -20.41
C ASP A 219 -1.70 12.71 -18.94
N ARG A 220 -1.06 11.61 -18.53
CA ARG A 220 -0.39 11.53 -17.21
C ARG A 220 0.68 12.60 -17.09
N GLY A 221 0.56 13.48 -16.10
CA GLY A 221 1.40 14.66 -15.94
C GLY A 221 0.75 15.96 -16.45
N MET A 222 -0.43 15.86 -17.08
CA MET A 222 -1.27 16.99 -17.49
C MET A 222 -2.64 17.00 -16.78
N LEU A 223 -2.89 16.03 -15.89
CA LEU A 223 -4.15 15.93 -15.14
C LEU A 223 -4.34 17.11 -14.18
N GLU A 224 -5.60 17.38 -13.81
CA GLU A 224 -5.97 18.30 -12.73
C GLU A 224 -6.47 17.49 -11.53
N LEU A 225 -6.03 17.87 -10.31
CA LEU A 225 -6.52 17.31 -9.05
C LEU A 225 -7.60 18.23 -8.49
N GLU A 226 -8.80 17.70 -8.40
CA GLU A 226 -10.01 18.34 -7.92
C GLU A 226 -10.37 17.88 -6.51
N ARG A 227 -11.02 18.78 -5.76
CA ARG A 227 -11.57 18.53 -4.43
C ARG A 227 -13.03 18.96 -4.38
N THR A 228 -13.87 18.15 -3.73
CA THR A 228 -15.17 18.60 -3.22
C THR A 228 -15.37 18.19 -1.77
N THR A 229 -15.89 19.12 -0.95
CA THR A 229 -16.20 18.95 0.48
C THR A 229 -17.69 19.05 0.76
N ASP A 230 -18.52 19.16 -0.29
CA ASP A 230 -19.97 19.39 -0.20
C ASP A 230 -20.79 18.42 -1.06
N TYR A 231 -20.18 17.28 -1.43
CA TYR A 231 -20.74 16.23 -2.28
C TYR A 231 -21.09 16.71 -3.70
N GLY A 232 -20.16 17.47 -4.29
CA GLY A 232 -20.23 17.96 -5.67
C GLY A 232 -21.36 18.97 -5.87
N LYS A 233 -21.49 19.92 -4.94
CA LYS A 233 -22.25 21.17 -5.14
C LYS A 233 -21.27 22.28 -5.59
N SER A 234 -20.03 22.21 -5.11
CA SER A 234 -18.87 22.94 -5.61
C SER A 234 -17.66 22.01 -5.79
N PHE A 235 -16.75 22.42 -6.65
CA PHE A 235 -15.46 21.78 -6.91
C PHE A 235 -14.37 22.85 -6.85
N LYS A 236 -13.17 22.45 -6.40
CA LYS A 236 -11.97 23.29 -6.39
C LYS A 236 -10.81 22.50 -6.98
N THR A 237 -10.26 22.98 -8.08
CA THR A 237 -8.94 22.58 -8.57
C THR A 237 -7.91 22.92 -7.49
N VAL A 238 -7.35 21.91 -6.84
CA VAL A 238 -6.33 22.08 -5.81
C VAL A 238 -4.92 21.98 -6.37
N ALA A 239 -4.72 21.27 -7.49
CA ALA A 239 -3.44 21.21 -8.18
C ALA A 239 -3.60 20.86 -9.68
N SER A 240 -2.58 21.17 -10.50
CA SER A 240 -2.56 20.95 -11.95
C SER A 240 -1.22 20.36 -12.40
N LYS A 241 -1.16 19.80 -13.62
CA LYS A 241 0.01 19.05 -14.15
C LYS A 241 0.36 17.82 -13.32
N ILE A 242 -0.69 17.13 -12.89
CA ILE A 242 -0.62 15.99 -11.97
C ILE A 242 -0.35 14.70 -12.75
N TYR A 243 0.59 13.92 -12.24
CA TYR A 243 0.87 12.55 -12.70
C TYR A 243 0.00 11.53 -11.94
N SER A 244 -0.04 11.66 -10.62
CA SER A 244 -0.92 10.90 -9.71
C SER A 244 -0.96 11.57 -8.32
N PHE A 245 -1.85 11.11 -7.43
CA PHE A 245 -1.95 11.59 -6.04
C PHE A 245 -2.11 10.44 -5.03
N GLY A 246 -1.71 10.71 -3.79
CA GLY A 246 -1.76 9.79 -2.66
C GLY A 246 -2.29 10.47 -1.40
N LEU A 247 -2.78 9.66 -0.47
CA LEU A 247 -3.21 10.07 0.87
C LEU A 247 -2.52 9.13 1.87
N GLY A 248 -1.99 9.67 2.96
CA GLY A 248 -1.37 8.89 4.03
C GLY A 248 -1.30 9.69 5.32
N GLY A 249 -1.76 9.13 6.45
CA GLY A 249 -1.90 9.89 7.68
C GLY A 249 -2.76 11.14 7.50
N LYS A 250 -2.21 12.31 7.84
CA LYS A 250 -2.82 13.64 7.60
C LYS A 250 -2.41 14.29 6.27
N PHE A 251 -1.58 13.63 5.46
CA PHE A 251 -0.89 14.22 4.32
C PHE A 251 -1.58 13.87 2.99
N LEU A 252 -1.80 14.90 2.17
CA LEU A 252 -2.15 14.77 0.75
C LEU A 252 -0.89 14.97 -0.09
N PHE A 253 -0.54 13.97 -0.91
CA PHE A 253 0.62 14.02 -1.79
C PHE A 253 0.19 14.11 -3.26
N ALA A 254 0.87 14.94 -4.04
CA ALA A 254 0.70 15.01 -5.49
C ALA A 254 2.06 14.90 -6.20
N SER A 255 2.16 14.02 -7.20
CA SER A 255 3.32 13.94 -8.07
C SER A 255 3.13 14.90 -9.24
N VAL A 256 3.88 16.01 -9.26
CA VAL A 256 3.70 17.12 -10.22
C VAL A 256 4.84 17.17 -11.24
N MET A 257 4.53 17.42 -12.52
CA MET A 257 5.55 17.56 -13.55
C MET A 257 6.36 18.85 -13.37
N THR A 258 7.69 18.75 -13.34
CA THR A 258 8.60 19.89 -13.12
C THR A 258 8.71 20.85 -14.31
N GLY A 259 8.23 20.44 -15.49
CA GLY A 259 8.44 21.15 -16.76
C GLY A 259 9.86 21.02 -17.33
N LYS A 260 10.79 20.33 -16.65
CA LYS A 260 12.14 20.04 -17.14
C LYS A 260 12.20 18.61 -17.68
N GLY A 261 11.85 18.45 -18.96
CA GLY A 261 11.74 17.13 -19.58
C GLY A 261 10.61 16.30 -18.93
N THR A 262 10.88 15.01 -18.72
CA THR A 262 9.93 14.04 -18.12
C THR A 262 10.00 13.95 -16.60
N LEU A 263 10.80 14.79 -15.92
CA LEU A 263 10.99 14.74 -14.48
C LEU A 263 9.77 15.24 -13.69
N ARG A 264 9.40 14.50 -12.64
CA ARG A 264 8.31 14.84 -11.70
C ARG A 264 8.80 14.86 -10.25
N ALA A 265 8.14 15.64 -9.40
CA ALA A 265 8.49 15.82 -7.99
C ALA A 265 7.25 15.77 -7.09
N ILE A 266 7.39 15.19 -5.88
CA ILE A 266 6.33 15.18 -4.87
C ILE A 266 6.10 16.60 -4.32
N HIS A 267 4.83 16.96 -4.20
CA HIS A 267 4.34 18.08 -3.42
C HIS A 267 3.41 17.55 -2.33
N VAL A 268 3.39 18.20 -1.18
CA VAL A 268 2.60 17.81 0.00
C VAL A 268 1.67 18.95 0.42
N SER A 269 0.51 18.57 0.97
CA SER A 269 -0.42 19.45 1.66
C SER A 269 -0.89 18.78 2.96
N VAL A 270 -1.15 19.59 3.98
CA VAL A 270 -1.74 19.19 5.28
C VAL A 270 -3.06 19.93 5.56
N ASP A 271 -3.55 20.71 4.60
CA ASP A 271 -4.77 21.53 4.64
C ASP A 271 -5.72 21.16 3.49
N ASP A 272 -5.80 19.86 3.19
CA ASP A 272 -6.66 19.28 2.16
C ASP A 272 -6.43 19.87 0.75
N GLY A 273 -5.25 20.41 0.43
CA GLY A 273 -4.93 21.05 -0.84
C GLY A 273 -5.32 22.54 -0.91
N ASP A 274 -5.39 23.24 0.22
CA ASP A 274 -5.50 24.71 0.23
C ASP A 274 -4.15 25.42 0.08
N THR A 275 -3.06 24.83 0.58
CA THR A 275 -1.68 25.19 0.28
C THR A 275 -0.81 23.96 -0.01
N TRP A 276 0.30 24.17 -0.72
CA TRP A 276 1.23 23.11 -1.12
C TRP A 276 2.68 23.50 -0.88
N ASN A 277 3.47 22.55 -0.41
CA ASN A 277 4.92 22.64 -0.28
C ASN A 277 5.58 21.61 -1.20
N MET A 278 6.75 21.91 -1.77
CA MET A 278 7.52 20.91 -2.52
C MET A 278 8.26 20.01 -1.54
N ALA A 279 8.05 18.69 -1.62
CA ALA A 279 8.78 17.75 -0.79
C ALA A 279 10.25 17.70 -1.23
N GLN A 280 11.16 17.74 -0.27
CA GLN A 280 12.61 17.76 -0.45
C GLN A 280 13.16 16.35 -0.78
N LEU A 281 12.62 15.75 -1.83
CA LEU A 281 12.98 14.42 -2.35
C LEU A 281 13.61 14.55 -3.75
N PRO A 282 14.44 13.59 -4.19
CA PRO A 282 14.95 13.57 -5.56
C PRO A 282 13.79 13.56 -6.58
N PRO A 283 13.83 14.39 -7.65
CA PRO A 283 12.87 14.31 -8.75
C PRO A 283 13.16 13.10 -9.63
N VAL A 284 12.12 12.37 -10.05
CA VAL A 284 12.24 11.07 -10.73
C VAL A 284 11.79 11.12 -12.19
N GLY A 285 12.40 10.28 -13.04
CA GLY A 285 12.02 10.05 -14.44
C GLY A 285 10.76 9.18 -14.59
N HIS A 286 10.23 9.04 -15.80
CA HIS A 286 8.95 8.36 -16.05
C HIS A 286 8.95 6.88 -15.63
N GLU A 287 10.06 6.18 -15.85
CA GLU A 287 10.26 4.76 -15.54
C GLU A 287 10.36 4.49 -14.02
N GLN A 288 10.82 5.47 -13.26
CA GLN A 288 10.95 5.41 -11.80
C GLN A 288 9.64 5.71 -11.08
N PHE A 289 9.52 5.32 -9.80
CA PHE A 289 8.36 5.58 -8.95
C PHE A 289 8.68 6.17 -7.56
N TYR A 290 7.61 6.58 -6.88
CA TYR A 290 7.59 6.91 -5.45
C TYR A 290 6.56 5.97 -4.79
N SER A 291 6.82 5.50 -3.58
CA SER A 291 5.84 4.71 -2.82
C SER A 291 5.74 5.17 -1.36
N ILE A 292 4.51 5.31 -0.86
CA ILE A 292 4.24 5.62 0.55
C ILE A 292 4.25 4.30 1.30
N LEU A 293 5.35 3.99 1.99
CA LEU A 293 5.54 2.71 2.67
C LEU A 293 4.69 2.63 3.96
N ALA A 294 4.69 3.71 4.74
CA ALA A 294 3.82 3.89 5.90
C ALA A 294 3.66 5.39 6.20
N ALA A 295 2.50 5.78 6.73
CA ALA A 295 2.20 7.17 7.09
C ALA A 295 1.25 7.24 8.29
N ASN A 296 1.53 8.12 9.23
CA ASN A 296 0.67 8.44 10.37
C ASN A 296 0.48 9.97 10.48
N ASP A 297 -0.10 10.47 11.57
CA ASP A 297 -0.31 11.92 11.76
C ASP A 297 0.95 12.67 12.21
N GLU A 298 2.05 11.95 12.47
CA GLU A 298 3.34 12.49 12.91
C GLU A 298 4.38 12.53 11.78
N MET A 299 4.40 11.58 10.82
CA MET A 299 5.36 11.53 9.69
C MET A 299 5.00 10.50 8.59
N VAL A 300 5.84 10.42 7.55
CA VAL A 300 5.74 9.48 6.42
C VAL A 300 7.10 8.84 6.08
N PHE A 301 7.10 7.52 5.91
CA PHE A 301 8.13 6.77 5.19
C PHE A 301 7.85 6.81 3.69
N MET A 302 8.77 7.37 2.91
CA MET A 302 8.67 7.48 1.45
C MET A 302 9.81 6.69 0.79
N HIS A 303 9.48 5.75 -0.08
CA HIS A 303 10.42 5.14 -1.01
C HIS A 303 10.62 6.03 -2.23
N VAL A 304 11.87 6.20 -2.66
CA VAL A 304 12.25 6.78 -3.95
C VAL A 304 13.08 5.75 -4.70
N ASP A 305 12.60 5.35 -5.87
CA ASP A 305 13.21 4.34 -6.73
C ASP A 305 14.53 4.83 -7.37
N GLU A 306 15.54 3.97 -7.49
CA GLU A 306 16.87 4.34 -8.03
C GLU A 306 16.87 4.31 -9.57
N PRO A 307 17.54 5.24 -10.29
CA PRO A 307 17.41 5.31 -11.75
C PRO A 307 17.88 4.07 -12.52
N GLY A 308 16.95 3.45 -13.26
CA GLY A 308 17.17 2.28 -14.11
C GLY A 308 16.54 1.01 -13.53
N ASP A 309 16.67 -0.11 -14.24
CA ASP A 309 16.17 -1.42 -13.78
C ASP A 309 17.09 -1.99 -12.67
N SER A 310 16.91 -1.45 -11.46
CA SER A 310 17.76 -1.67 -10.29
C SER A 310 17.19 -2.74 -9.35
N GLY A 311 15.86 -2.81 -9.22
CA GLY A 311 15.14 -3.57 -8.20
C GLY A 311 15.26 -3.00 -6.78
N PHE A 312 15.75 -1.77 -6.61
CA PHE A 312 15.89 -1.13 -5.30
C PHE A 312 15.80 0.40 -5.36
N GLY A 313 15.58 1.00 -4.20
CA GLY A 313 15.61 2.45 -4.04
C GLY A 313 16.10 2.85 -2.65
N THR A 314 15.68 4.02 -2.20
CA THR A 314 16.06 4.59 -0.90
C THR A 314 14.81 4.98 -0.09
N ILE A 315 14.77 4.60 1.19
CA ILE A 315 13.78 5.09 2.15
C ILE A 315 14.20 6.47 2.68
N TYR A 316 13.23 7.38 2.72
CA TYR A 316 13.31 8.67 3.38
C TYR A 316 12.22 8.82 4.44
N VAL A 317 12.54 9.52 5.54
CA VAL A 317 11.62 9.84 6.65
C VAL A 317 11.37 11.35 6.69
N SER A 318 10.09 11.76 6.76
CA SER A 318 9.68 13.17 6.71
C SER A 318 9.85 13.93 8.04
N ASP A 319 9.60 15.24 8.01
CA ASP A 319 9.17 15.99 9.19
C ASP A 319 7.65 15.86 9.40
N ASP A 320 7.14 16.45 10.49
CA ASP A 320 5.71 16.54 10.80
C ASP A 320 4.89 17.36 9.80
N ARG A 321 5.58 18.11 8.93
CA ARG A 321 5.04 18.85 7.78
C ARG A 321 5.07 18.05 6.48
N GLY A 322 5.61 16.83 6.47
CA GLY A 322 5.70 15.99 5.27
C GLY A 322 6.57 16.58 4.15
N THR A 323 7.43 17.55 4.47
CA THR A 323 8.10 18.46 3.52
C THR A 323 9.62 18.24 3.51
N VAL A 324 10.26 18.16 4.68
CA VAL A 324 11.72 18.07 4.82
C VAL A 324 12.12 16.63 5.14
N TYR A 325 12.86 15.97 4.25
CA TYR A 325 13.14 14.54 4.33
C TYR A 325 14.60 14.23 4.68
N SER A 326 14.79 13.29 5.60
CA SER A 326 16.09 12.70 5.96
C SER A 326 16.19 11.30 5.32
N LYS A 327 17.36 10.94 4.79
CA LYS A 327 17.64 9.60 4.25
C LYS A 327 17.71 8.60 5.42
N SER A 328 17.05 7.46 5.29
CA SER A 328 16.90 6.45 6.36
C SER A 328 17.54 5.10 5.99
N LEU A 329 17.26 4.55 4.80
CA LEU A 329 17.80 3.26 4.37
C LEU A 329 18.12 3.27 2.87
N GLU A 330 19.38 3.02 2.51
CA GLU A 330 19.80 2.84 1.12
C GLU A 330 19.59 1.40 0.64
N ARG A 331 19.47 1.22 -0.68
CA ARG A 331 19.37 -0.10 -1.34
C ARG A 331 18.20 -0.96 -0.84
N HIS A 332 17.12 -0.32 -0.43
CA HIS A 332 15.87 -0.93 -0.02
C HIS A 332 15.22 -1.68 -1.19
N LEU A 333 14.92 -2.97 -0.98
CA LEU A 333 14.33 -3.84 -2.00
C LEU A 333 12.89 -3.39 -2.33
N TYR A 334 12.66 -3.08 -3.61
CA TYR A 334 11.35 -2.77 -4.15
C TYR A 334 11.38 -3.14 -5.64
N THR A 335 10.59 -4.13 -6.07
CA THR A 335 10.70 -4.63 -7.44
C THR A 335 9.89 -3.77 -8.42
N THR A 336 10.53 -3.35 -9.52
CA THR A 336 9.89 -2.57 -10.59
C THR A 336 8.76 -3.37 -11.28
N THR A 337 8.97 -4.68 -11.45
CA THR A 337 7.93 -5.64 -11.88
C THR A 337 7.21 -6.19 -10.64
N GLY A 338 5.87 -6.23 -10.65
CA GLY A 338 5.04 -6.64 -9.51
C GLY A 338 4.79 -5.53 -8.49
N GLY A 339 5.81 -4.72 -8.17
CA GLY A 339 5.72 -3.69 -7.13
C GLY A 339 5.89 -4.22 -5.71
N GLU A 340 6.62 -5.32 -5.56
CA GLU A 340 6.76 -6.06 -4.30
C GLU A 340 7.82 -5.44 -3.39
N THR A 341 7.53 -5.42 -2.09
CA THR A 341 8.46 -4.95 -1.07
C THR A 341 8.24 -5.66 0.26
N ASP A 342 9.32 -5.92 1.00
CA ASP A 342 9.30 -6.58 2.30
C ASP A 342 9.09 -5.61 3.48
N PHE A 343 8.78 -4.33 3.22
CA PHE A 343 8.61 -3.31 4.25
C PHE A 343 7.36 -3.56 5.11
N ILE A 344 7.58 -3.80 6.41
CA ILE A 344 6.56 -4.18 7.38
C ILE A 344 6.67 -3.32 8.64
N ASN A 345 5.54 -2.73 9.03
CA ASN A 345 5.34 -2.13 10.35
C ASN A 345 5.05 -3.24 11.38
N VAL A 346 5.88 -3.36 12.41
CA VAL A 346 5.72 -4.37 13.47
C VAL A 346 4.74 -3.82 14.50
N THR A 347 3.45 -3.93 14.19
CA THR A 347 2.34 -3.28 14.90
C THR A 347 2.22 -3.61 16.39
N SER A 348 2.87 -4.67 16.87
CA SER A 348 2.90 -5.09 18.27
C SER A 348 3.93 -4.33 19.14
N LEU A 349 4.83 -3.53 18.56
CA LEU A 349 5.72 -2.66 19.32
C LEU A 349 5.99 -1.31 18.60
N ARG A 350 5.93 -0.20 19.34
CA ARG A 350 6.02 1.15 18.77
C ARG A 350 7.41 1.42 18.18
N GLY A 351 7.45 2.10 17.03
CA GLY A 351 8.68 2.51 16.37
C GLY A 351 9.40 1.40 15.61
N VAL A 352 8.88 0.17 15.64
CA VAL A 352 9.56 -0.99 15.04
C VAL A 352 9.12 -1.24 13.60
N PHE A 353 10.09 -1.32 12.69
CA PHE A 353 9.88 -1.61 11.27
C PHE A 353 10.94 -2.62 10.79
N THR A 354 10.55 -3.58 9.97
CA THR A 354 11.46 -4.54 9.32
C THR A 354 11.31 -4.46 7.81
N THR A 355 12.40 -4.65 7.07
CA THR A 355 12.38 -4.70 5.59
C THR A 355 13.59 -5.45 5.04
N SER A 356 13.70 -5.57 3.73
CA SER A 356 14.83 -6.17 3.01
C SER A 356 15.65 -5.13 2.25
N ILE A 357 16.97 -5.30 2.22
CA ILE A 357 17.90 -4.59 1.33
C ILE A 357 18.51 -5.54 0.30
N LEU A 358 18.88 -5.01 -0.87
CA LEU A 358 19.66 -5.73 -1.88
C LEU A 358 21.14 -5.38 -1.73
N ALA A 359 21.95 -6.29 -1.19
CA ALA A 359 23.39 -6.11 -0.99
C ALA A 359 24.17 -5.98 -2.31
N GLU A 360 25.43 -5.54 -2.25
CA GLU A 360 26.30 -5.36 -3.43
C GLU A 360 26.64 -6.69 -4.15
N ASP A 361 26.60 -7.82 -3.43
CA ASP A 361 26.73 -9.16 -4.02
C ASP A 361 25.40 -9.72 -4.57
N LYS A 362 24.36 -8.87 -4.63
CA LYS A 362 22.96 -9.17 -5.01
C LYS A 362 22.24 -10.17 -4.09
N SER A 363 22.80 -10.46 -2.92
CA SER A 363 22.04 -11.16 -1.88
C SER A 363 20.98 -10.24 -1.27
N VAL A 364 19.87 -10.80 -0.82
CA VAL A 364 18.82 -10.06 -0.11
C VAL A 364 18.98 -10.27 1.39
N GLN A 365 19.02 -9.18 2.16
CA GLN A 365 19.27 -9.22 3.60
C GLN A 365 18.17 -8.45 4.33
N SER A 366 17.52 -9.08 5.31
CA SER A 366 16.54 -8.40 6.17
C SER A 366 17.21 -7.57 7.25
N VAL A 367 16.68 -6.36 7.49
CA VAL A 367 17.11 -5.39 8.51
C VAL A 367 15.89 -4.90 9.30
N ILE A 368 16.11 -4.55 10.56
CA ILE A 368 15.10 -4.04 11.49
C ILE A 368 15.56 -2.70 12.07
N SER A 369 14.62 -1.77 12.23
CA SER A 369 14.77 -0.53 12.99
C SER A 369 13.81 -0.58 14.16
N PHE A 370 14.24 -0.07 15.32
CA PHE A 370 13.41 0.06 16.52
C PHE A 370 13.08 1.53 16.87
N ASP A 371 13.76 2.47 16.21
CA ASP A 371 13.73 3.91 16.45
C ASP A 371 13.02 4.68 15.32
N GLN A 372 12.05 4.03 14.66
CA GLN A 372 11.24 4.62 13.59
C GLN A 372 12.07 5.06 12.35
N GLY A 373 13.12 4.29 12.05
CA GLY A 373 13.97 4.45 10.87
C GLY A 373 15.15 5.41 11.04
N GLY A 374 15.60 5.66 12.27
CA GLY A 374 16.84 6.40 12.53
C GLY A 374 18.10 5.54 12.34
N GLU A 375 18.07 4.30 12.82
CA GLU A 375 19.08 3.26 12.60
C GLU A 375 18.43 1.93 12.16
N TRP A 376 19.13 1.18 11.29
CA TRP A 376 18.72 -0.12 10.79
C TRP A 376 19.82 -1.15 11.03
N VAL A 377 19.49 -2.25 11.72
CA VAL A 377 20.43 -3.32 12.10
C VAL A 377 20.00 -4.68 11.55
N PRO A 378 20.91 -5.65 11.35
CA PRO A 378 20.53 -7.03 11.03
C PRO A 378 19.79 -7.69 12.20
N LEU A 379 18.76 -8.51 11.91
CA LEU A 379 18.00 -9.18 12.97
C LEU A 379 18.86 -10.23 13.67
N ARG A 380 18.82 -10.24 15.01
CA ARG A 380 19.61 -11.16 15.84
C ARG A 380 19.19 -12.62 15.62
N LYS A 381 20.13 -13.48 15.22
CA LYS A 381 19.85 -14.93 15.11
C LYS A 381 19.39 -15.51 16.46
N PRO A 382 18.47 -16.48 16.48
CA PRO A 382 18.16 -17.25 17.68
C PRO A 382 19.41 -17.92 18.26
N ALA A 383 19.50 -17.99 19.60
CA ALA A 383 20.66 -18.51 20.30
C ALA A 383 21.02 -19.94 19.84
N ASP A 384 20.02 -20.82 19.77
CA ASP A 384 20.15 -22.24 19.40
C ASP A 384 20.20 -22.51 17.89
N SER A 385 19.91 -21.53 17.04
CA SER A 385 19.93 -21.74 15.58
C SER A 385 21.37 -21.70 15.05
N LYS A 386 21.70 -22.67 14.20
CA LYS A 386 22.95 -22.69 13.44
C LYS A 386 22.80 -21.86 12.17
N CYS A 387 23.90 -21.31 11.69
CA CYS A 387 23.96 -20.67 10.39
C CYS A 387 23.80 -21.70 9.26
N ASP A 388 23.09 -21.33 8.19
CA ASP A 388 22.89 -22.17 7.01
C ASP A 388 24.02 -22.04 5.97
N ALA A 389 23.83 -22.63 4.80
CA ALA A 389 24.84 -22.65 3.73
C ALA A 389 25.07 -21.29 3.03
N THR A 390 24.28 -20.24 3.33
CA THR A 390 24.58 -18.88 2.86
C THR A 390 25.71 -18.23 3.67
N ALA A 391 25.88 -18.62 4.94
CA ALA A 391 26.78 -17.95 5.87
C ALA A 391 28.27 -18.21 5.60
N ARG A 392 29.06 -17.14 5.60
CA ARG A 392 30.53 -17.23 5.44
C ARG A 392 31.25 -17.71 6.71
N ASP A 393 30.65 -17.52 7.89
CA ASP A 393 31.14 -17.97 9.19
C ASP A 393 30.03 -18.80 9.88
N PRO A 394 30.21 -20.11 10.12
CA PRO A 394 29.18 -20.97 10.71
C PRO A 394 28.65 -20.57 12.09
N GLU A 395 29.33 -19.66 12.78
CA GLU A 395 28.94 -19.13 14.10
C GLU A 395 28.42 -17.67 14.03
N LYS A 396 28.59 -16.96 12.90
CA LYS A 396 28.17 -15.57 12.73
C LYS A 396 27.27 -15.39 11.52
N CYS A 397 25.99 -15.24 11.80
CA CYS A 397 24.91 -15.02 10.85
C CYS A 397 23.78 -14.24 11.52
N SER A 398 22.84 -13.75 10.71
CA SER A 398 21.63 -13.04 11.17
C SER A 398 20.39 -13.92 10.99
N LEU A 399 19.25 -13.47 11.53
CA LEU A 399 17.95 -13.92 11.07
C LEU A 399 17.55 -13.10 9.84
N HIS A 400 16.95 -13.75 8.85
CA HIS A 400 16.34 -13.11 7.70
C HIS A 400 14.89 -13.57 7.56
N ILE A 401 14.02 -12.66 7.14
CA ILE A 401 12.57 -12.78 7.18
C ILE A 401 12.05 -12.91 5.75
N HIS A 402 11.16 -13.89 5.54
CA HIS A 402 10.44 -14.04 4.28
C HIS A 402 9.14 -13.23 4.32
N ALA A 403 9.03 -12.25 3.42
CA ALA A 403 7.82 -11.46 3.20
C ALA A 403 7.45 -11.47 1.70
N ALA A 404 6.82 -10.40 1.19
CA ALA A 404 6.15 -10.38 -0.12
C ALA A 404 7.07 -10.79 -1.28
N TYR A 405 8.33 -10.33 -1.29
CA TYR A 405 9.31 -10.70 -2.32
C TYR A 405 9.60 -12.21 -2.35
N SER A 406 9.62 -12.86 -1.19
CA SER A 406 9.82 -14.32 -1.10
C SER A 406 8.60 -15.10 -1.62
N ILE A 407 7.39 -14.55 -1.45
CA ILE A 407 6.16 -15.16 -1.98
C ILE A 407 6.11 -14.99 -3.50
N ALA A 408 6.35 -13.78 -4.01
CA ALA A 408 6.34 -13.47 -5.44
C ALA A 408 7.43 -14.19 -6.24
N THR A 409 8.57 -14.52 -5.62
CA THR A 409 9.63 -15.37 -6.22
C THR A 409 9.34 -16.88 -6.15
N GLY A 410 8.18 -17.28 -5.63
CA GLY A 410 7.73 -18.68 -5.61
C GLY A 410 8.35 -19.55 -4.52
N LEU A 411 8.91 -18.97 -3.46
CA LEU A 411 9.37 -19.74 -2.30
C LEU A 411 8.16 -20.28 -1.50
N ASN A 412 8.35 -21.38 -0.77
CA ASN A 412 7.29 -22.01 0.02
C ASN A 412 7.02 -21.25 1.34
N VAL A 413 6.46 -20.05 1.20
CA VAL A 413 6.16 -19.08 2.26
C VAL A 413 4.64 -18.86 2.26
N PRO A 414 3.86 -19.56 3.11
CA PRO A 414 2.40 -19.52 3.07
C PRO A 414 1.78 -18.23 3.61
N MET A 415 2.51 -17.46 4.42
CA MET A 415 2.04 -16.24 5.07
C MET A 415 3.17 -15.23 5.26
N LEU A 416 2.82 -13.95 5.11
CA LEU A 416 3.63 -12.81 5.56
C LEU A 416 3.85 -12.84 7.08
N PRO A 417 4.83 -12.09 7.60
CA PRO A 417 4.97 -11.84 9.03
C PRO A 417 3.68 -11.25 9.63
N LEU A 418 3.36 -11.67 10.86
CA LEU A 418 2.15 -11.31 11.59
C LEU A 418 2.51 -10.71 12.97
N SER A 419 1.96 -9.53 13.23
CA SER A 419 1.95 -8.84 14.52
C SER A 419 0.58 -8.17 14.70
N GLU A 420 0.12 -8.05 15.94
CA GLU A 420 -1.18 -7.44 16.27
C GLU A 420 -0.99 -6.47 17.46
N PRO A 421 -1.57 -5.26 17.44
CA PRO A 421 -1.27 -4.20 18.42
C PRO A 421 -1.76 -4.50 19.84
N ASN A 422 -2.69 -5.45 20.00
CA ASN A 422 -3.10 -5.99 21.30
C ASN A 422 -2.18 -7.11 21.82
N ALA A 423 -1.40 -7.77 20.95
CA ALA A 423 -0.44 -8.81 21.32
C ALA A 423 0.97 -8.21 21.49
N VAL A 424 1.14 -7.39 22.53
CA VAL A 424 2.34 -6.56 22.79
C VAL A 424 3.65 -7.33 22.68
N GLY A 425 4.55 -6.85 21.81
CA GLY A 425 5.87 -7.44 21.55
C GLY A 425 5.85 -8.71 20.70
N LEU A 426 4.69 -9.29 20.39
CA LEU A 426 4.62 -10.56 19.67
C LEU A 426 4.76 -10.37 18.15
N VAL A 427 5.65 -11.15 17.53
CA VAL A 427 5.86 -11.19 16.08
C VAL A 427 6.04 -12.64 15.64
N LEU A 428 5.29 -13.10 14.64
CA LEU A 428 5.46 -14.41 14.01
C LEU A 428 5.92 -14.22 12.56
N ALA A 429 6.93 -14.97 12.11
CA ALA A 429 7.45 -14.83 10.76
C ALA A 429 8.05 -16.13 10.21
N HIS A 430 7.94 -16.35 8.90
CA HIS A 430 8.79 -17.29 8.19
C HIS A 430 10.21 -16.73 8.07
N GLY A 431 11.23 -17.55 8.28
CA GLY A 431 12.62 -17.09 8.23
C GLY A 431 13.66 -18.14 7.84
N SER A 432 14.88 -17.64 7.63
CA SER A 432 16.11 -18.39 7.43
C SER A 432 17.26 -17.73 8.21
N VAL A 433 18.28 -18.49 8.63
CA VAL A 433 19.35 -18.02 9.51
C VAL A 433 20.70 -18.15 8.80
N GLY A 434 21.30 -17.04 8.39
CA GLY A 434 22.37 -17.02 7.40
C GLY A 434 23.03 -15.65 7.18
N ASP A 435 23.74 -15.49 6.06
CA ASP A 435 24.23 -14.19 5.57
C ASP A 435 23.18 -13.48 4.70
N ALA A 436 22.14 -14.19 4.24
CA ALA A 436 21.08 -13.68 3.36
C ALA A 436 19.79 -14.52 3.47
N ILE A 437 18.70 -14.05 2.85
CA ILE A 437 17.47 -14.83 2.64
C ILE A 437 17.81 -16.10 1.85
N SER A 438 17.47 -17.26 2.43
CA SER A 438 17.78 -18.58 1.86
C SER A 438 16.63 -19.13 1.01
N VAL A 439 16.92 -19.81 -0.10
CA VAL A 439 15.90 -20.45 -0.96
C VAL A 439 15.41 -21.82 -0.42
N MET A 440 15.86 -22.21 0.78
CA MET A 440 15.48 -23.46 1.43
C MET A 440 14.07 -23.40 2.04
N ARG A 441 13.48 -24.56 2.41
CA ARG A 441 12.19 -24.62 3.13
C ARG A 441 12.34 -23.83 4.45
N PRO A 442 11.57 -22.74 4.66
CA PRO A 442 11.75 -21.87 5.83
C PRO A 442 11.15 -22.50 7.08
N ASP A 443 11.60 -22.05 8.25
CA ASP A 443 11.01 -22.35 9.56
C ASP A 443 10.18 -21.15 10.04
N VAL A 444 9.33 -21.35 11.05
CA VAL A 444 8.61 -20.25 11.73
C VAL A 444 9.38 -19.81 12.98
N TYR A 445 9.68 -18.53 13.03
CA TYR A 445 10.30 -17.86 14.15
C TYR A 445 9.28 -16.96 14.85
N VAL A 446 9.44 -16.84 16.17
CA VAL A 446 8.63 -15.97 17.02
C VAL A 446 9.56 -15.07 17.81
N SER A 447 9.21 -13.79 17.88
CA SER A 447 9.73 -12.84 18.87
C SER A 447 8.61 -12.50 19.84
N ASP A 448 8.95 -12.35 21.12
CA ASP A 448 8.06 -11.85 22.15
C ASP A 448 8.51 -10.49 22.72
N ASP A 449 9.46 -9.81 22.09
CA ASP A 449 10.01 -8.52 22.53
C ASP A 449 10.01 -7.43 21.46
N GLY A 450 9.30 -7.66 20.34
CA GLY A 450 9.25 -6.75 19.19
C GLY A 450 10.41 -6.93 18.21
N GLY A 451 11.17 -8.01 18.28
CA GLY A 451 12.18 -8.39 17.29
C GLY A 451 13.64 -8.23 17.73
N TYR A 452 13.89 -7.89 19.01
CA TYR A 452 15.23 -7.84 19.60
C TYR A 452 15.80 -9.25 19.81
N THR A 453 14.95 -10.20 20.21
CA THR A 453 15.28 -11.63 20.29
C THR A 453 14.22 -12.49 19.61
N TRP A 454 14.65 -13.66 19.16
CA TRP A 454 13.86 -14.60 18.37
C TRP A 454 14.10 -16.03 18.83
N ILE A 455 13.05 -16.85 18.82
CA ILE A 455 13.10 -18.30 18.96
C ILE A 455 12.63 -18.96 17.66
N LYS A 456 13.15 -20.16 17.34
CA LYS A 456 12.50 -21.02 16.34
C LYS A 456 11.33 -21.72 17.04
N ALA A 457 10.10 -21.43 16.61
CA ALA A 457 8.90 -21.96 17.24
C ALA A 457 8.41 -23.25 16.57
N LEU A 458 8.48 -23.32 15.23
CA LEU A 458 8.05 -24.49 14.45
C LEU A 458 9.03 -24.78 13.31
N GLU A 459 9.34 -26.06 13.09
CA GLU A 459 10.13 -26.51 11.94
C GLU A 459 9.24 -26.61 10.68
N GLY A 460 9.68 -26.01 9.58
CA GLY A 460 8.92 -25.90 8.33
C GLY A 460 7.85 -24.78 8.31
N PRO A 461 7.32 -24.43 7.12
CA PRO A 461 6.33 -23.39 6.92
C PRO A 461 4.97 -23.78 7.48
N HIS A 462 4.28 -22.81 8.08
CA HIS A 462 2.96 -22.97 8.65
C HIS A 462 2.09 -21.74 8.35
N HIS A 463 0.79 -21.95 8.14
CA HIS A 463 -0.15 -20.85 8.37
C HIS A 463 -0.32 -20.66 9.89
N TYR A 464 -0.33 -19.42 10.36
CA TYR A 464 -0.44 -19.08 11.78
C TYR A 464 -1.45 -17.95 12.04
N ALA A 465 -2.02 -17.90 13.23
CA ALA A 465 -2.88 -16.81 13.69
C ALA A 465 -2.69 -16.52 15.18
N ILE A 466 -2.90 -15.26 15.56
CA ILE A 466 -2.95 -14.79 16.95
C ILE A 466 -4.42 -14.74 17.39
N LEU A 467 -4.70 -15.25 18.59
CA LEU A 467 -6.02 -15.26 19.22
C LEU A 467 -5.92 -14.71 20.65
N ASP A 468 -7.05 -14.26 21.19
CA ASP A 468 -7.20 -13.66 22.53
C ASP A 468 -6.06 -12.69 22.93
N SER A 469 -5.74 -11.74 22.03
CA SER A 469 -4.69 -10.72 22.23
C SER A 469 -3.29 -11.30 22.54
N GLY A 470 -2.96 -12.49 22.02
CA GLY A 470 -1.69 -13.19 22.26
C GLY A 470 -1.76 -14.29 23.31
N GLY A 471 -2.88 -14.43 24.03
CA GLY A 471 -3.10 -15.52 25.00
C GLY A 471 -3.18 -16.92 24.38
N LEU A 472 -3.45 -17.00 23.07
CA LEU A 472 -3.45 -18.23 22.30
C LEU A 472 -2.85 -18.01 20.90
N LEU A 473 -1.88 -18.83 20.53
CA LEU A 473 -1.35 -18.92 19.16
C LEU A 473 -1.78 -20.23 18.53
N VAL A 474 -2.11 -20.21 17.24
CA VAL A 474 -2.47 -21.42 16.47
C VAL A 474 -1.68 -21.49 15.17
N ALA A 475 -1.34 -22.71 14.74
CA ALA A 475 -0.58 -22.95 13.52
C ALA A 475 -0.96 -24.27 12.82
N VAL A 476 -0.91 -24.30 11.49
CA VAL A 476 -1.20 -25.48 10.65
C VAL A 476 -0.07 -25.63 9.63
N GLU A 477 0.53 -26.83 9.52
CA GLU A 477 1.68 -27.06 8.63
C GLU A 477 1.27 -26.92 7.16
N GLN A 478 2.07 -26.18 6.38
CA GLN A 478 1.87 -26.05 4.94
C GLN A 478 2.45 -27.25 4.20
N ASN A 479 1.57 -28.04 3.59
CA ASN A 479 1.91 -29.25 2.84
C ASN A 479 0.99 -29.42 1.62
N ALA A 480 1.50 -29.09 0.44
CA ALA A 480 0.74 -29.14 -0.82
C ALA A 480 0.57 -30.56 -1.40
N HIS A 481 1.16 -31.59 -0.79
CA HIS A 481 1.20 -32.96 -1.34
C HIS A 481 0.49 -34.00 -0.47
N GLN A 482 0.12 -33.65 0.76
CA GLN A 482 -0.55 -34.53 1.70
C GLN A 482 -1.65 -33.76 2.40
N GLY A 483 -2.82 -34.38 2.57
CA GLY A 483 -3.90 -33.76 3.32
C GLY A 483 -3.53 -33.56 4.79
N VAL A 484 -3.92 -32.42 5.34
CA VAL A 484 -3.67 -32.03 6.74
C VAL A 484 -4.89 -32.39 7.59
N ASN A 485 -4.65 -32.87 8.82
CA ASN A 485 -5.69 -33.17 9.82
C ASN A 485 -5.32 -32.76 11.25
N GLN A 486 -4.21 -32.03 11.41
CA GLN A 486 -3.69 -31.57 12.70
C GLN A 486 -3.61 -30.04 12.75
N ILE A 487 -3.88 -29.47 13.93
CA ILE A 487 -3.58 -28.08 14.27
C ILE A 487 -2.65 -28.05 15.49
N LYS A 488 -1.69 -27.15 15.49
CA LYS A 488 -0.77 -26.89 16.59
C LYS A 488 -1.26 -25.65 17.35
N PHE A 489 -1.13 -25.62 18.66
CA PHE A 489 -1.52 -24.47 19.49
C PHE A 489 -0.56 -24.24 20.65
N SER A 490 -0.33 -22.98 21.04
CA SER A 490 0.51 -22.56 22.17
C SER A 490 -0.25 -21.53 23.02
N THR A 491 -0.07 -21.58 24.34
CA THR A 491 -0.62 -20.62 25.31
C THR A 491 0.50 -19.93 26.10
N ASP A 492 1.70 -19.89 25.52
CA ASP A 492 2.95 -19.44 26.15
C ASP A 492 3.84 -18.69 25.16
N GLU A 493 3.24 -17.89 24.28
CA GLU A 493 3.91 -17.06 23.27
C GLU A 493 4.84 -17.88 22.33
N GLY A 494 4.45 -19.12 22.01
CA GLY A 494 5.09 -19.97 21.00
C GLY A 494 6.24 -20.85 21.49
N GLN A 495 6.42 -21.01 22.80
CA GLN A 495 7.52 -21.80 23.38
C GLN A 495 7.20 -23.31 23.48
N CYS A 496 5.99 -23.70 23.93
CA CYS A 496 5.50 -25.07 23.93
C CYS A 496 4.25 -25.19 23.03
N TRP A 497 4.26 -26.15 22.11
CA TRP A 497 3.14 -26.40 21.21
C TRP A 497 2.44 -27.72 21.53
N GLY A 498 1.14 -27.65 21.83
CA GLY A 498 0.24 -28.79 21.78
C GLY A 498 -0.16 -29.10 20.33
N VAL A 499 -0.55 -30.35 20.06
CA VAL A 499 -1.05 -30.80 18.76
C VAL A 499 -2.42 -31.43 18.96
N TYR A 500 -3.39 -31.03 18.14
CA TYR A 500 -4.77 -31.54 18.18
C TYR A 500 -5.20 -32.06 16.79
N ASN A 501 -5.77 -33.26 16.76
CA ASN A 501 -6.29 -33.89 15.54
C ASN A 501 -7.74 -33.44 15.28
N PHE A 502 -7.92 -32.35 14.55
CA PHE A 502 -9.26 -31.77 14.29
C PHE A 502 -10.14 -32.65 13.38
N THR A 503 -9.56 -33.59 12.62
CA THR A 503 -10.35 -34.53 11.81
C THR A 503 -9.66 -35.88 11.63
N LYS A 504 -10.46 -36.89 11.23
CA LYS A 504 -9.98 -38.24 10.88
C LYS A 504 -9.64 -38.38 9.41
N ASP A 505 -10.37 -37.70 8.54
CA ASP A 505 -10.20 -37.74 7.09
C ASP A 505 -9.51 -36.43 6.66
N PRO A 506 -8.24 -36.43 6.26
CA PRO A 506 -7.51 -35.19 6.00
C PRO A 506 -8.11 -34.31 4.89
N ILE A 507 -7.75 -33.03 4.88
CA ILE A 507 -8.16 -32.05 3.85
C ILE A 507 -6.94 -31.49 3.13
N PHE A 508 -7.09 -31.14 1.85
CA PHE A 508 -6.13 -30.25 1.20
C PHE A 508 -6.36 -28.85 1.75
N PHE A 509 -5.47 -28.41 2.63
CA PHE A 509 -5.58 -27.16 3.36
C PHE A 509 -5.32 -25.96 2.44
N THR A 510 -6.04 -24.85 2.64
CA THR A 510 -5.90 -23.63 1.83
C THR A 510 -5.76 -22.34 2.64
N GLY A 511 -6.19 -22.30 3.90
CA GLY A 511 -6.04 -21.09 4.71
C GLY A 511 -6.67 -21.15 6.11
N LEU A 512 -6.22 -20.25 6.99
CA LEU A 512 -6.87 -19.95 8.26
C LEU A 512 -7.75 -18.70 8.10
N ALA A 513 -8.92 -18.71 8.74
CA ALA A 513 -9.71 -17.50 8.97
C ALA A 513 -9.99 -17.36 10.47
N SER A 514 -9.47 -16.28 11.06
CA SER A 514 -9.85 -15.78 12.38
C SER A 514 -10.53 -14.41 12.21
N GLU A 515 -11.20 -13.96 13.26
CA GLU A 515 -11.78 -12.61 13.29
C GLU A 515 -10.66 -11.55 13.32
N PRO A 516 -10.78 -10.43 12.56
CA PRO A 516 -9.79 -9.35 12.56
C PRO A 516 -9.53 -8.76 13.96
N GLY A 517 -8.29 -8.34 14.22
CA GLY A 517 -7.88 -7.74 15.50
C GLY A 517 -7.65 -8.74 16.63
N ALA A 518 -7.54 -10.04 16.32
CA ALA A 518 -7.06 -11.10 17.23
C ALA A 518 -7.76 -11.23 18.60
N ARG A 519 -9.01 -10.76 18.75
CA ARG A 519 -9.80 -10.82 20.01
C ARG A 519 -10.65 -12.08 20.16
N SER A 520 -10.76 -12.90 19.12
CA SER A 520 -11.56 -14.13 19.16
C SER A 520 -10.83 -15.30 19.81
N MET A 521 -11.59 -16.33 20.16
CA MET A 521 -11.12 -17.68 20.52
C MET A 521 -11.56 -18.73 19.49
N ASN A 522 -12.13 -18.29 18.36
CA ASN A 522 -12.54 -19.13 17.25
C ASN A 522 -11.54 -19.00 16.09
N VAL A 523 -11.20 -20.12 15.46
CA VAL A 523 -10.47 -20.14 14.19
C VAL A 523 -11.08 -21.18 13.26
N SER A 524 -11.32 -20.79 12.00
CA SER A 524 -11.79 -21.66 10.93
C SER A 524 -10.62 -22.09 10.05
N LEU A 525 -10.36 -23.39 9.98
CA LEU A 525 -9.48 -24.00 9.00
C LEU A 525 -10.28 -24.24 7.71
N TRP A 526 -9.78 -23.78 6.58
CA TRP A 526 -10.41 -23.97 5.27
C TRP A 526 -9.58 -24.89 4.38
N GLY A 527 -10.28 -25.64 3.54
CA GLY A 527 -9.68 -26.50 2.53
C GLY A 527 -10.73 -27.25 1.72
N TYR A 528 -10.28 -28.21 0.94
CA TYR A 528 -11.15 -29.07 0.14
C TYR A 528 -10.82 -30.55 0.34
N ARG A 529 -11.80 -31.40 0.01
CA ARG A 529 -11.56 -32.83 -0.21
C ARG A 529 -11.83 -33.14 -1.68
N SER A 530 -10.92 -33.88 -2.29
CA SER A 530 -11.07 -34.39 -3.65
C SER A 530 -11.34 -35.89 -3.62
N SER A 531 -12.32 -36.32 -4.41
CA SER A 531 -12.71 -37.70 -4.64
C SER A 531 -12.78 -37.94 -6.15
N LEU A 532 -12.76 -39.20 -6.59
CA LEU A 532 -12.59 -39.63 -8.00
C LEU A 532 -13.50 -38.95 -9.04
N PHE A 533 -14.60 -38.31 -8.62
CA PHE A 533 -15.55 -37.63 -9.49
C PHE A 533 -15.97 -36.22 -9.01
N HIS A 534 -15.57 -35.79 -7.81
CA HIS A 534 -16.03 -34.53 -7.20
C HIS A 534 -15.00 -33.96 -6.22
N GLN A 535 -14.76 -32.65 -6.29
CA GLN A 535 -14.11 -31.85 -5.26
C GLN A 535 -15.17 -31.02 -4.55
N TYR A 536 -15.04 -30.83 -3.23
CA TYR A 536 -15.93 -29.96 -2.45
C TYR A 536 -15.16 -29.23 -1.34
N TRP A 537 -15.62 -28.03 -1.02
CA TRP A 537 -15.07 -27.20 0.06
C TRP A 537 -15.58 -27.64 1.43
N ILE A 538 -14.72 -27.52 2.44
CA ILE A 538 -14.99 -27.93 3.82
C ILE A 538 -14.27 -26.97 4.78
N SER A 539 -14.95 -26.59 5.86
CA SER A 539 -14.34 -25.83 6.95
C SER A 539 -14.44 -26.57 8.28
N PHE A 540 -13.45 -26.37 9.14
CA PHE A 540 -13.42 -26.82 10.53
C PHE A 540 -13.18 -25.63 11.44
N THR A 541 -14.20 -25.23 12.19
CA THR A 541 -14.10 -24.11 13.14
C THR A 541 -13.94 -24.65 14.56
N ILE A 542 -12.87 -24.25 15.21
CA ILE A 542 -12.48 -24.71 16.55
C ILE A 542 -12.63 -23.55 17.53
N ASP A 543 -13.37 -23.77 18.61
CA ASP A 543 -13.51 -22.83 19.73
C ASP A 543 -12.67 -23.29 20.93
N PHE A 544 -11.73 -22.45 21.34
CA PHE A 544 -10.79 -22.75 22.42
C PHE A 544 -11.31 -22.33 23.81
N ARG A 545 -12.51 -21.74 23.94
CA ARG A 545 -13.08 -21.30 25.23
C ARG A 545 -13.24 -22.44 26.24
N ASP A 546 -13.62 -23.62 25.79
CA ASP A 546 -13.72 -24.81 26.65
C ASP A 546 -12.35 -25.38 27.03
N LEU A 547 -11.28 -25.05 26.29
CA LEU A 547 -9.90 -25.32 26.70
C LEU A 547 -9.49 -24.38 27.84
N ILE A 548 -9.60 -23.07 27.58
CA ILE A 548 -9.17 -21.98 28.46
C ILE A 548 -10.41 -21.31 29.09
N THR A 549 -10.94 -21.91 30.15
CA THR A 549 -12.22 -21.48 30.78
C THR A 549 -12.07 -20.44 31.90
N ARG A 550 -10.84 -19.98 32.19
CA ARG A 550 -10.52 -19.11 33.32
C ARG A 550 -10.17 -17.72 32.79
N ASN A 551 -10.84 -16.67 33.25
CA ASN A 551 -10.43 -15.29 32.93
C ASN A 551 -9.15 -14.91 33.69
N CYS A 552 -8.31 -14.08 33.09
CA CYS A 552 -7.10 -13.55 33.73
C CYS A 552 -7.44 -12.54 34.83
N THR A 553 -6.49 -12.36 35.74
CA THR A 553 -6.55 -11.45 36.90
C THR A 553 -5.21 -10.73 37.04
N ASP A 554 -5.13 -9.68 37.86
CA ASP A 554 -3.89 -8.91 38.11
C ASP A 554 -2.65 -9.77 38.46
N LYS A 555 -2.88 -10.99 38.98
CA LYS A 555 -1.82 -11.95 39.34
C LYS A 555 -1.24 -12.70 38.14
N ASP A 556 -1.97 -12.77 37.04
CA ASP A 556 -1.60 -13.46 35.81
C ASP A 556 -0.72 -12.58 34.91
N TYR A 557 -0.75 -11.26 35.12
CA TYR A 557 0.07 -10.30 34.40
C TYR A 557 1.42 -10.02 35.10
N VAL A 558 2.39 -9.55 34.34
CA VAL A 558 3.70 -9.04 34.78
C VAL A 558 3.98 -7.68 34.15
N GLN A 559 4.68 -6.80 34.87
CA GLN A 559 5.17 -5.56 34.29
C GLN A 559 6.37 -5.84 33.39
N TRP A 560 6.28 -5.39 32.14
CA TRP A 560 7.36 -5.44 31.16
C TRP A 560 7.70 -4.03 30.70
N LEU A 561 9.00 -3.71 30.63
CA LEU A 561 9.51 -2.47 30.06
C LEU A 561 9.83 -2.73 28.59
N ALA A 562 9.21 -1.98 27.69
CA ALA A 562 9.49 -2.10 26.26
C ALA A 562 10.90 -1.59 25.93
N HIS A 563 11.52 -2.17 24.88
CA HIS A 563 12.85 -1.82 24.38
C HIS A 563 13.96 -1.90 25.44
N SER A 564 13.79 -2.77 26.45
CA SER A 564 14.67 -2.91 27.60
C SER A 564 15.79 -3.93 27.33
N ASP A 565 17.05 -3.56 27.49
CA ASP A 565 18.21 -4.47 27.45
C ASP A 565 18.93 -4.61 28.81
N ASP A 566 19.07 -3.53 29.58
CA ASP A 566 19.44 -3.55 31.00
C ASP A 566 18.54 -2.66 31.88
N ILE A 567 17.62 -3.31 32.60
CA ILE A 567 16.74 -2.74 33.63
C ILE A 567 17.51 -1.96 34.72
N SER A 568 18.84 -2.14 34.85
CA SER A 568 19.69 -1.39 35.79
C SER A 568 20.07 0.02 35.34
N ASP A 569 20.05 0.34 34.02
CA ASP A 569 20.32 1.70 33.53
C ASP A 569 19.07 2.61 33.67
N PRO A 570 19.17 3.77 34.37
CA PRO A 570 18.12 4.78 34.39
C PRO A 570 17.61 5.26 33.02
N ASN A 571 18.35 5.04 31.92
CA ASN A 571 18.00 5.43 30.55
C ASN A 571 17.40 4.28 29.70
N ASP A 572 17.52 3.02 30.13
CA ASP A 572 17.07 1.83 29.37
C ASP A 572 15.58 1.86 28.94
N GLY A 573 15.27 1.44 27.72
CA GLY A 573 13.91 1.50 27.17
C GLY A 573 13.38 2.92 26.83
N CYS A 574 14.24 3.94 26.79
CA CYS A 574 13.90 5.25 26.22
C CYS A 574 13.88 5.18 24.68
N MET A 575 12.70 5.14 24.06
CA MET A 575 12.57 5.16 22.59
C MET A 575 11.67 6.30 22.12
N LEU A 576 12.21 7.13 21.23
CA LEU A 576 11.60 8.39 20.79
C LEU A 576 11.21 9.26 22.01
N GLY A 577 12.17 9.41 22.93
CA GLY A 577 12.04 10.28 24.08
C GLY A 577 11.13 9.84 25.22
N TYR A 578 10.56 8.62 25.22
CA TYR A 578 9.84 8.10 26.38
C TYR A 578 9.91 6.58 26.53
N LYS A 579 9.77 6.13 27.77
CA LYS A 579 9.66 4.72 28.15
C LYS A 579 8.20 4.30 28.25
N GLU A 580 7.90 3.05 27.88
CA GLU A 580 6.57 2.47 28.05
C GLU A 580 6.62 1.18 28.87
N LYS A 581 5.83 1.15 29.95
CA LYS A 581 5.62 -0.03 30.77
C LYS A 581 4.25 -0.62 30.47
N PHE A 582 4.25 -1.90 30.14
CA PHE A 582 3.08 -2.69 29.78
C PHE A 582 2.77 -3.70 30.89
N LEU A 583 1.50 -4.07 31.03
CA LEU A 583 1.09 -5.29 31.74
C LEU A 583 0.89 -6.40 30.70
N ARG A 584 1.81 -7.37 30.65
CA ARG A 584 1.74 -8.50 29.73
C ARG A 584 1.34 -9.78 30.46
N LEU A 585 0.60 -10.66 29.79
CA LEU A 585 0.24 -11.96 30.32
C LEU A 585 1.52 -12.78 30.55
N LYS A 586 1.63 -13.48 31.69
CA LYS A 586 2.78 -14.35 31.93
C LYS A 586 2.65 -15.63 31.10
N LYS A 587 3.78 -16.06 30.54
CA LYS A 587 3.97 -17.31 29.79
C LYS A 587 3.54 -18.59 30.53
N ASP A 588 3.40 -18.58 31.86
CA ASP A 588 2.90 -19.71 32.66
C ASP A 588 1.42 -19.61 33.05
N SER A 589 0.77 -18.48 32.75
CA SER A 589 -0.58 -18.13 33.22
C SER A 589 -1.64 -18.39 32.16
N VAL A 590 -2.07 -19.65 32.04
CA VAL A 590 -3.16 -20.04 31.12
C VAL A 590 -4.49 -19.45 31.62
N CYS A 591 -4.99 -18.44 30.89
CA CYS A 591 -6.29 -17.79 31.09
C CYS A 591 -6.69 -16.96 29.85
N LEU A 592 -7.95 -16.49 29.83
CA LEU A 592 -8.49 -15.56 28.83
C LEU A 592 -8.16 -14.12 29.22
N ASN A 593 -7.52 -13.37 28.31
CA ASN A 593 -7.43 -11.91 28.37
C ASN A 593 -8.83 -11.27 28.21
N GLY A 594 -9.61 -11.76 27.24
CA GLY A 594 -10.98 -11.32 26.97
C GLY A 594 -11.12 -10.34 25.81
N ARG A 595 -12.34 -10.22 25.26
CA ARG A 595 -12.62 -9.29 24.13
C ARG A 595 -12.46 -7.83 24.52
N ASP A 596 -12.68 -7.52 25.80
CA ASP A 596 -12.58 -6.22 26.46
C ASP A 596 -11.17 -5.91 27.00
N TYR A 597 -10.17 -6.74 26.68
CA TYR A 597 -8.76 -6.47 27.01
C TYR A 597 -8.24 -5.20 26.32
N GLU A 598 -7.76 -4.25 27.12
CA GLU A 598 -7.11 -3.02 26.65
C GLU A 598 -5.63 -3.01 27.07
N VAL A 599 -4.75 -2.62 26.15
CA VAL A 599 -3.32 -2.48 26.41
C VAL A 599 -3.06 -1.21 27.21
N ASN A 600 -3.00 -1.35 28.53
CA ASN A 600 -2.71 -0.24 29.44
C ASN A 600 -1.20 0.07 29.44
N THR A 601 -0.84 1.29 29.03
CA THR A 601 0.56 1.78 29.03
C THR A 601 0.71 2.99 29.94
N GLN A 602 1.89 3.12 30.58
CA GLN A 602 2.26 4.31 31.34
C GLN A 602 3.51 4.94 30.71
N PRO A 603 3.34 5.96 29.85
CA PRO A 603 4.47 6.66 29.24
C PRO A 603 5.23 7.47 30.30
N THR A 604 6.55 7.27 30.36
CA THR A 604 7.45 8.02 31.26
C THR A 604 8.46 8.79 30.40
N PRO A 605 8.44 10.14 30.37
CA PRO A 605 9.31 10.92 29.50
C PRO A 605 10.78 10.77 29.90
N CYS A 606 11.65 10.82 28.88
CA CYS A 606 13.10 10.75 29.01
C CYS A 606 13.75 12.14 28.84
N LEU A 607 14.98 12.29 29.31
CA LEU A 607 15.80 13.47 29.00
C LEU A 607 16.27 13.39 27.54
N CYS A 608 16.15 14.47 26.79
CA CYS A 608 16.63 14.50 25.41
C CYS A 608 18.15 14.29 25.31
N THR A 609 18.57 13.45 24.38
CA THR A 609 19.94 13.19 23.95
C THR A 609 20.18 13.79 22.55
N LEU A 610 21.29 13.44 21.88
CA LEU A 610 21.42 13.73 20.44
C LEU A 610 20.71 12.69 19.57
N ASP A 611 20.41 11.50 20.11
CA ASP A 611 19.84 10.40 19.34
C ASP A 611 18.35 10.61 19.05
N ASP A 612 17.62 11.30 19.95
CA ASP A 612 16.24 11.82 19.80
C ASP A 612 16.09 12.87 18.66
N PHE A 613 17.17 13.18 17.93
CA PHE A 613 17.19 14.11 16.80
C PHE A 613 17.76 13.46 15.53
N LEU A 614 16.93 13.37 14.49
CA LEU A 614 17.39 13.10 13.13
C LEU A 614 18.40 14.16 12.67
N CYS A 615 19.27 13.79 11.74
CA CYS A 615 19.98 14.81 11.00
C CYS A 615 19.00 15.60 10.13
N ASP A 616 19.06 16.91 10.30
CA ASP A 616 18.30 17.88 9.50
C ASP A 616 18.83 17.91 8.06
N PHE A 617 18.15 18.63 7.17
CA PHE A 617 18.55 18.70 5.77
C PHE A 617 20.03 19.13 5.62
N GLY A 618 20.74 18.48 4.70
CA GLY A 618 22.14 18.75 4.40
C GLY A 618 23.17 18.19 5.39
N TYR A 619 22.72 17.44 6.42
CA TYR A 619 23.59 16.72 7.36
C TYR A 619 23.41 15.20 7.23
N TYR A 620 24.29 14.42 7.87
CA TYR A 620 24.23 12.96 7.98
C TYR A 620 24.97 12.49 9.23
N ARG A 621 24.55 11.36 9.85
CA ARG A 621 25.33 10.71 10.91
C ARG A 621 26.49 9.94 10.27
N LYS A 622 27.62 9.84 10.96
CA LYS A 622 28.69 8.88 10.61
C LYS A 622 28.38 7.54 11.26
N GLU A 623 28.95 6.47 10.70
CA GLU A 623 28.96 5.14 11.29
C GLU A 623 29.44 5.20 12.76
N ASN A 624 28.68 4.63 13.69
CA ASN A 624 28.92 4.67 15.15
C ASN A 624 29.03 6.10 15.76
N SER A 625 28.21 7.06 15.30
CA SER A 625 28.25 8.45 15.77
C SER A 625 26.88 9.14 15.76
N SER A 626 26.35 9.46 16.94
CA SER A 626 25.18 10.32 17.14
C SER A 626 25.36 11.75 16.57
N GLU A 627 26.60 12.21 16.37
CA GLU A 627 26.86 13.53 15.79
C GLU A 627 26.46 13.59 14.31
N CYS A 628 25.54 14.49 14.00
CA CYS A 628 25.20 14.92 12.64
C CYS A 628 26.26 15.86 12.09
N VAL A 629 26.83 15.52 10.94
CA VAL A 629 27.86 16.29 10.24
C VAL A 629 27.37 16.77 8.87
N GLU A 630 27.84 17.94 8.47
CA GLU A 630 27.50 18.59 7.20
C GLU A 630 27.96 17.75 5.99
N GLN A 631 27.09 17.55 5.00
CA GLN A 631 27.38 16.75 3.81
C GLN A 631 28.44 17.44 2.92
N PRO A 632 29.42 16.70 2.35
CA PRO A 632 30.53 17.29 1.60
C PRO A 632 30.09 18.22 0.46
N ASP A 633 29.05 17.84 -0.28
CA ASP A 633 28.56 18.58 -1.44
C ASP A 633 27.71 19.81 -1.08
N LEU A 634 27.27 19.92 0.17
CA LEU A 634 26.49 21.05 0.70
C LEU A 634 27.32 21.96 1.61
N LYS A 635 28.58 21.60 1.87
CA LYS A 635 29.46 22.27 2.82
C LYS A 635 29.60 23.78 2.60
N GLY A 636 29.20 24.57 3.60
CA GLY A 636 29.26 26.02 3.60
C GLY A 636 28.22 26.70 2.71
N LYS A 637 27.19 25.98 2.25
CA LYS A 637 26.03 26.55 1.56
C LYS A 637 24.91 26.83 2.54
N VAL A 638 24.17 27.91 2.32
CA VAL A 638 22.87 28.11 2.97
C VAL A 638 21.89 27.10 2.38
N LEU A 639 21.05 26.50 3.23
CA LEU A 639 20.05 25.53 2.84
C LEU A 639 18.69 26.24 2.79
N GLU A 640 18.18 26.41 1.57
CA GLU A 640 16.93 27.09 1.25
C GLU A 640 15.83 26.04 0.96
N PHE A 641 14.66 26.16 1.60
CA PHE A 641 13.47 25.36 1.25
C PHE A 641 12.25 26.27 1.00
N CYS A 642 11.21 25.72 0.37
CA CYS A 642 10.04 26.50 -0.07
C CYS A 642 8.79 26.09 0.72
N LEU A 643 8.36 26.95 1.64
CA LEU A 643 7.18 26.74 2.48
C LEU A 643 6.12 27.83 2.20
N HIS A 644 4.91 27.41 1.82
CA HIS A 644 3.76 28.27 1.47
C HIS A 644 4.07 29.41 0.46
N GLY A 645 5.05 29.21 -0.44
CA GLY A 645 5.49 30.20 -1.43
C GLY A 645 6.47 31.26 -0.90
N THR A 646 6.95 31.11 0.34
CA THR A 646 8.11 31.83 0.87
C THR A 646 9.33 30.92 0.94
N GLU A 647 10.48 31.48 0.58
CA GLU A 647 11.80 30.86 0.74
C GLU A 647 12.22 30.95 2.21
N GLU A 648 12.56 29.82 2.83
CA GLU A 648 12.99 29.75 4.23
C GLU A 648 14.43 29.25 4.31
N GLU A 649 15.29 30.02 4.98
CA GLU A 649 16.66 29.61 5.32
C GLU A 649 16.62 28.70 6.55
N LEU A 650 17.19 27.52 6.42
CA LEU A 650 17.35 26.57 7.51
C LEU A 650 18.66 26.83 8.27
N LEU A 651 18.59 27.63 9.35
CA LEU A 651 19.72 27.83 10.27
C LEU A 651 19.68 26.77 11.37
N THR A 652 20.18 25.59 11.02
CA THR A 652 20.33 24.43 11.89
C THR A 652 21.82 24.17 12.18
N ASN A 653 22.13 23.67 13.37
CA ASN A 653 23.44 23.07 13.67
C ASN A 653 23.52 21.58 13.25
N GLY A 654 22.50 21.08 12.55
CA GLY A 654 22.48 19.77 11.91
C GLY A 654 21.40 18.81 12.41
N TYR A 655 20.56 19.24 13.35
CA TYR A 655 19.67 18.36 14.12
C TYR A 655 18.21 18.82 14.07
N ARG A 656 17.28 17.87 13.95
CA ARG A 656 15.83 18.08 14.00
C ARG A 656 15.21 16.95 14.80
N LYS A 657 14.35 17.27 15.77
CA LYS A 657 13.71 16.26 16.63
C LYS A 657 13.00 15.20 15.79
N ILE A 658 13.07 13.92 16.17
CA ILE A 658 12.34 12.87 15.46
C ILE A 658 10.83 13.16 15.59
N PRO A 659 10.02 13.08 14.52
CA PRO A 659 8.58 13.27 14.64
C PRO A 659 7.94 12.20 15.53
N GLY A 660 7.07 12.62 16.44
CA GLY A 660 6.47 11.76 17.46
C GLY A 660 7.30 11.60 18.74
N ASP A 661 8.51 12.14 18.79
CA ASP A 661 9.38 12.11 19.95
C ASP A 661 8.88 13.00 21.11
N LYS A 662 8.83 12.44 22.32
CA LYS A 662 8.28 13.09 23.51
C LYS A 662 9.30 13.29 24.66
N CYS A 663 10.61 13.36 24.36
CA CYS A 663 11.63 13.72 25.35
C CYS A 663 11.44 15.15 25.90
N GLU A 664 11.82 15.35 27.16
CA GLU A 664 11.71 16.61 27.90
C GLU A 664 13.06 17.03 28.51
N GLY A 665 13.45 18.30 28.35
CA GLY A 665 14.71 18.81 28.89
C GLY A 665 15.94 18.24 28.16
N GLY A 666 17.00 17.89 28.90
CA GLY A 666 18.22 17.31 28.32
C GLY A 666 19.00 18.24 27.38
N GLN A 667 19.64 17.65 26.36
CA GLN A 667 20.37 18.37 25.31
C GLN A 667 19.43 18.68 24.15
N ILE A 668 19.14 19.97 23.93
CA ILE A 668 18.28 20.44 22.84
C ILE A 668 19.12 21.33 21.89
N PRO A 669 19.49 20.84 20.69
CA PRO A 669 20.12 21.63 19.65
C PRO A 669 19.31 22.88 19.24
N GLU A 670 19.96 24.03 19.03
CA GLU A 670 19.28 25.21 18.50
C GLU A 670 19.01 25.08 16.99
N ARG A 671 17.73 24.95 16.64
CA ARG A 671 17.22 25.00 15.26
C ARG A 671 16.43 26.29 15.05
N LYS A 672 16.75 27.07 14.01
CA LYS A 672 16.09 28.34 13.66
C LYS A 672 15.72 28.34 12.17
N GLU A 673 14.45 28.55 11.86
CA GLU A 673 13.98 28.76 10.48
C GLU A 673 13.80 30.27 10.27
N ILE A 674 14.43 30.84 9.24
CA ILE A 674 14.29 32.26 8.88
C ILE A 674 13.52 32.37 7.58
N ASN A 675 12.27 32.81 7.66
CA ASN A 675 11.45 33.14 6.51
C ASN A 675 12.03 34.36 5.76
N LEU A 676 12.59 34.14 4.57
CA LEU A 676 12.97 35.21 3.66
C LEU A 676 11.74 35.71 2.92
N ARG A 677 11.65 37.04 2.76
CA ARG A 677 10.60 37.68 1.94
C ARG A 677 10.93 37.59 0.44
N ARG A 678 11.25 36.39 -0.03
CA ARG A 678 11.54 36.04 -1.42
C ARG A 678 10.59 34.91 -1.82
N ARG A 679 9.95 35.04 -2.99
CA ARG A 679 9.10 33.99 -3.54
C ARG A 679 9.97 32.92 -4.18
N CYS A 680 9.95 31.74 -3.57
CA CYS A 680 10.34 30.50 -4.23
C CYS A 680 9.26 30.07 -5.23
N VAL A 681 9.48 28.99 -6.00
CA VAL A 681 8.59 28.58 -7.10
C VAL A 681 7.37 27.79 -6.58
N SER A 682 6.47 28.46 -5.85
CA SER A 682 5.08 28.01 -5.65
C SER A 682 4.24 28.10 -6.93
N ASP A 683 4.70 28.89 -7.91
CA ASP A 683 3.89 29.34 -9.05
C ASP A 683 3.65 28.27 -10.14
N LEU A 684 3.96 27.00 -9.85
CA LEU A 684 3.39 25.85 -10.57
C LEU A 684 2.00 25.43 -10.05
N LEU A 685 1.64 25.82 -8.82
CA LEU A 685 0.37 25.54 -8.15
C LEU A 685 -0.34 26.82 -7.67
N GLY A 686 0.14 27.99 -8.09
CA GLY A 686 -0.49 29.29 -7.83
C GLY A 686 -1.61 29.63 -8.83
N PRO A 687 -2.60 30.46 -8.46
CA PRO A 687 -3.84 30.65 -9.21
C PRO A 687 -3.75 31.55 -10.46
N GLU A 688 -2.60 31.62 -11.15
CA GLU A 688 -2.46 32.43 -12.39
C GLU A 688 -3.19 31.83 -13.61
N PHE A 689 -3.69 30.60 -13.50
CA PHE A 689 -4.63 30.00 -14.46
C PHE A 689 -6.12 30.24 -14.12
N LEU A 690 -6.44 31.00 -13.07
CA LEU A 690 -7.80 31.51 -12.89
C LEU A 690 -8.20 32.35 -14.10
N VAL A 691 -9.20 31.84 -14.83
CA VAL A 691 -10.04 32.50 -15.85
C VAL A 691 -9.46 33.80 -16.39
N LYS A 692 -8.99 33.75 -17.65
CA LYS A 692 -8.57 34.91 -18.46
C LYS A 692 -9.69 35.96 -18.59
N LYS A 693 -9.90 36.73 -17.52
CA LYS A 693 -10.99 37.68 -17.35
C LYS A 693 -10.86 38.70 -18.47
N SER A 694 -11.82 38.70 -19.37
CA SER A 694 -11.85 39.53 -20.57
C SER A 694 -12.02 41.00 -20.19
N SER A 695 -10.90 41.63 -19.80
CA SER A 695 -10.79 43.07 -19.64
C SER A 695 -11.19 43.71 -20.96
N SER A 696 -12.36 44.33 -20.98
CA SER A 696 -13.02 44.80 -22.20
C SER A 696 -12.21 45.91 -22.87
N LYS A 697 -11.35 45.51 -23.81
CA LYS A 697 -10.72 46.40 -24.81
C LYS A 697 -11.41 46.31 -26.17
N THR A 698 -12.65 45.84 -26.17
CA THR A 698 -13.55 45.73 -27.32
C THR A 698 -13.84 47.05 -28.07
N PRO A 699 -13.79 48.27 -27.48
CA PRO A 699 -13.93 49.48 -28.31
C PRO A 699 -12.70 49.77 -29.18
N LEU A 700 -11.48 49.47 -28.71
CA LEU A 700 -10.25 49.89 -29.39
C LEU A 700 -9.99 49.11 -30.68
N ILE A 701 -10.16 47.79 -30.66
CA ILE A 701 -9.93 46.94 -31.84
C ILE A 701 -10.98 47.23 -32.91
N VAL A 702 -12.24 47.39 -32.54
CA VAL A 702 -13.34 47.74 -33.46
C VAL A 702 -13.10 49.12 -34.10
N ILE A 703 -12.65 50.11 -33.33
CA ILE A 703 -12.26 51.42 -33.87
C ILE A 703 -11.08 51.30 -34.85
N THR A 704 -10.03 50.53 -34.54
CA THR A 704 -8.92 50.34 -35.50
C THR A 704 -9.34 49.61 -36.77
N VAL A 705 -10.22 48.61 -36.70
CA VAL A 705 -10.75 47.91 -37.88
C VAL A 705 -11.64 48.84 -38.72
N ILE A 706 -12.48 49.68 -38.09
CA ILE A 706 -13.28 50.70 -38.79
C ILE A 706 -12.38 51.75 -39.44
N VAL A 707 -11.32 52.21 -38.77
CA VAL A 707 -10.35 53.17 -39.33
C VAL A 707 -9.58 52.55 -40.50
N VAL A 708 -9.13 51.30 -40.40
CA VAL A 708 -8.48 50.59 -41.51
C VAL A 708 -9.44 50.36 -42.67
N MET A 709 -10.70 49.99 -42.42
CA MET A 709 -11.75 49.91 -43.46
C MET A 709 -11.98 51.26 -44.14
N LEU A 710 -12.10 52.36 -43.39
CA LEU A 710 -12.26 53.71 -43.94
C LEU A 710 -11.03 54.14 -44.77
N LEU A 711 -9.81 53.86 -44.30
CA LEU A 711 -8.58 54.11 -45.05
C LEU A 711 -8.50 53.26 -46.33
N SER A 712 -8.99 52.01 -46.28
CA SER A 712 -9.07 51.11 -47.44
C SER A 712 -10.10 51.59 -48.46
N ILE A 713 -11.24 52.12 -48.00
CA ILE A 713 -12.26 52.75 -48.85
C ILE A 713 -11.72 54.04 -49.48
N VAL A 714 -11.02 54.89 -48.73
CA VAL A 714 -10.38 56.11 -49.25
C VAL A 714 -9.28 55.77 -50.27
N ALA A 715 -8.46 54.75 -49.99
CA ALA A 715 -7.46 54.25 -50.95
C ALA A 715 -8.12 53.68 -52.21
N GLY A 716 -9.21 52.91 -52.07
CA GLY A 716 -10.02 52.41 -53.19
C GLY A 716 -10.62 53.52 -54.04
N VAL A 717 -11.22 54.54 -53.43
CA VAL A 717 -11.75 55.73 -54.13
C VAL A 717 -10.64 56.49 -54.86
N MET A 718 -9.45 56.63 -54.25
CA MET A 718 -8.28 57.24 -54.90
C MET A 718 -7.75 56.39 -56.07
N PHE A 719 -7.77 55.06 -55.96
CA PHE A 719 -7.34 54.15 -57.02
C PHE A 719 -8.32 54.15 -58.20
N VAL A 720 -9.63 54.10 -57.92
CA VAL A 720 -10.70 54.24 -58.91
C VAL A 720 -10.61 55.60 -59.61
N LYS A 721 -10.42 56.69 -58.87
CA LYS A 721 -10.22 58.04 -59.44
C LYS A 721 -8.98 58.13 -60.34
N LYS A 722 -7.94 57.34 -60.07
CA LYS A 722 -6.71 57.30 -60.89
C LYS A 722 -6.87 56.46 -62.17
N TYR A 723 -7.68 55.40 -62.17
CA TYR A 723 -7.86 54.52 -63.32
C TYR A 723 -9.07 54.84 -64.22
N VAL A 724 -10.17 55.37 -63.69
CA VAL A 724 -11.41 55.61 -64.47
C VAL A 724 -11.32 56.81 -65.40
N CYS A 725 -10.38 57.74 -65.18
CA CYS A 725 -10.21 58.94 -66.02
C CYS A 725 -9.10 58.85 -67.09
N GLY A 726 -8.47 57.68 -67.29
CA GLY A 726 -7.29 57.51 -68.17
C GLY A 726 -7.30 56.23 -69.00
N GLY A 727 -8.41 55.93 -69.69
CA GLY A 727 -8.59 54.64 -70.35
C GLY A 727 -8.09 54.54 -71.80
N ARG A 728 -7.80 53.30 -72.24
CA ARG A 728 -8.33 52.74 -73.51
C ARG A 728 -8.29 51.20 -73.53
N PHE A 729 -9.11 50.63 -74.41
CA PHE A 729 -9.46 49.20 -74.50
C PHE A 729 -8.55 48.38 -75.44
N LEU A 730 -8.49 47.07 -75.19
CA LEU A 730 -8.65 45.96 -76.17
C LEU A 730 -8.93 44.66 -75.39
N VAL A 731 -10.19 44.21 -75.26
CA VAL A 731 -10.91 43.22 -76.11
C VAL A 731 -10.44 41.77 -75.89
N HIS A 732 -11.37 40.90 -75.47
CA HIS A 732 -11.17 39.46 -75.20
C HIS A 732 -11.36 38.55 -76.44
N ARG A 733 -10.86 37.30 -76.35
CA ARG A 733 -11.63 36.09 -76.71
C ARG A 733 -11.19 34.85 -75.91
N TYR A 734 -11.90 33.74 -76.08
CA TYR A 734 -11.95 32.56 -75.20
C TYR A 734 -11.08 31.39 -75.71
N SER A 735 -10.85 30.36 -74.87
CA SER A 735 -11.35 28.97 -75.08
C SER A 735 -10.39 27.80 -74.75
N VAL A 736 -10.74 27.04 -73.70
CA VAL A 736 -10.68 25.56 -73.60
C VAL A 736 -9.34 24.82 -73.31
N LEU A 737 -9.56 23.64 -72.74
CA LEU A 737 -8.75 22.59 -72.10
C LEU A 737 -7.50 22.02 -72.82
N GLN A 738 -6.53 21.61 -71.97
CA GLN A 738 -5.97 20.24 -71.84
C GLN A 738 -4.64 19.81 -72.54
N GLN A 739 -3.89 19.02 -71.73
CA GLN A 739 -2.85 18.00 -72.01
C GLN A 739 -1.36 18.34 -72.24
N HIS A 740 -0.56 17.71 -71.36
CA HIS A 740 0.71 16.97 -71.59
C HIS A 740 2.05 17.69 -71.85
N VAL A 741 3.10 16.96 -71.41
CA VAL A 741 4.47 16.89 -71.96
C VAL A 741 5.31 18.18 -71.84
N GLU A 742 6.55 18.18 -71.33
CA GLU A 742 7.34 17.24 -70.50
C GLU A 742 8.65 17.99 -70.11
N ASP A 743 9.59 17.31 -69.46
CA ASP A 743 11.05 17.48 -69.64
C ASP A 743 11.80 18.83 -69.42
N ASN A 744 12.73 18.77 -68.44
CA ASN A 744 14.17 19.09 -68.60
C ASN A 744 14.65 20.57 -68.74
N SER A 745 15.86 20.96 -68.29
CA SER A 745 16.96 20.26 -67.57
C SER A 745 18.01 21.26 -67.00
N ALA A 746 19.09 20.71 -66.41
CA ALA A 746 20.39 21.30 -66.02
C ALA A 746 20.42 22.16 -64.72
N GLY A 747 21.43 22.05 -63.84
CA GLY A 747 22.60 21.15 -63.76
C GLY A 747 22.93 20.82 -62.28
N ASP A 748 24.04 20.20 -61.91
CA ASP A 748 25.26 19.83 -62.67
C ASP A 748 25.94 18.57 -62.08
N VAL A 749 26.89 17.98 -62.84
CA VAL A 749 27.63 16.72 -62.57
C VAL A 749 28.73 16.97 -61.49
N MET A 750 29.16 16.08 -60.59
CA MET A 750 29.84 14.75 -60.67
C MET A 750 29.88 14.11 -59.24
N ASP A 751 30.15 12.81 -59.00
CA ASP A 751 30.56 11.68 -59.86
C ASP A 751 30.03 10.33 -59.31
N GLU A 752 30.38 9.21 -59.96
CA GLU A 752 30.06 7.81 -59.56
C GLU A 752 31.36 7.01 -59.13
N PRO A 753 31.49 5.65 -59.01
CA PRO A 753 30.71 4.54 -59.61
C PRO A 753 30.46 3.22 -58.78
N LEU A 754 29.61 2.34 -59.36
CA LEU A 754 29.47 0.87 -59.15
C LEU A 754 28.96 0.33 -57.79
N GLU A 755 28.33 -0.85 -57.68
CA GLU A 755 27.36 -1.65 -58.49
C GLU A 755 27.05 -2.94 -57.66
N THR A 756 25.90 -3.62 -57.65
CA THR A 756 24.47 -3.36 -57.96
C THR A 756 23.66 -4.41 -57.11
N ASN A 757 22.73 -5.30 -57.47
CA ASN A 757 21.96 -5.61 -58.70
C ASN A 757 20.72 -6.48 -58.41
N HIS A 758 19.49 -5.95 -58.57
CA HIS A 758 18.33 -6.59 -59.23
C HIS A 758 17.05 -5.72 -59.14
N ALA A 759 16.05 -6.04 -59.96
CA ALA A 759 14.94 -5.15 -60.34
C ALA A 759 13.53 -5.74 -59.96
N PRO A 760 12.36 -5.21 -60.40
CA PRO A 760 11.47 -4.51 -59.47
C PRO A 760 9.98 -4.93 -59.55
N ASN A 761 9.10 -4.08 -58.97
CA ASN A 761 7.63 -4.09 -58.98
C ASN A 761 6.90 -5.14 -58.12
N GLY A 762 6.04 -4.68 -57.21
CA GLY A 762 5.19 -5.62 -56.45
C GLY A 762 4.19 -5.09 -55.40
N LYS A 763 3.52 -3.93 -55.62
CA LYS A 763 2.44 -3.39 -54.74
C LYS A 763 2.84 -2.98 -53.31
N ILE A 764 2.04 -2.09 -52.73
CA ILE A 764 1.94 -1.89 -51.27
C ILE A 764 0.87 -2.86 -50.78
N GLU A 765 1.20 -3.68 -49.79
CA GLU A 765 0.31 -4.67 -49.20
C GLU A 765 0.02 -4.27 -47.74
N PHE A 766 -1.26 -4.29 -47.36
CA PHE A 766 -1.74 -3.99 -46.01
C PHE A 766 -2.49 -5.24 -45.54
N HIS A 767 -1.89 -5.97 -44.61
CA HIS A 767 -2.50 -6.91 -43.66
C HIS A 767 -1.40 -7.15 -42.59
N ASP A 768 -1.65 -7.01 -41.29
CA ASP A 768 -2.59 -7.69 -40.35
C ASP A 768 -1.91 -8.89 -39.65
N ASP A 769 -2.52 -9.28 -38.52
CA ASP A 769 -2.17 -10.41 -37.64
C ASP A 769 -0.83 -10.28 -36.88
N SER A 770 -0.72 -10.70 -35.61
CA SER A 770 -1.74 -11.02 -34.58
C SER A 770 -1.07 -11.04 -33.18
N ASP A 771 -1.76 -11.61 -32.17
CA ASP A 771 -1.28 -12.00 -30.83
C ASP A 771 -1.06 -10.80 -29.89
N GLU A 772 -1.95 -10.41 -28.97
CA GLU A 772 -2.74 -11.15 -27.95
C GLU A 772 -1.93 -11.80 -26.81
N ASP A 773 -2.52 -11.71 -25.61
CA ASP A 773 -2.26 -12.39 -24.34
C ASP A 773 -0.85 -12.42 -23.72
N MET A 774 -0.73 -11.73 -22.58
CA MET A 774 -0.56 -12.40 -21.27
C MET A 774 -0.76 -11.41 -20.11
N LEU A 775 -1.93 -11.47 -19.47
CA LEU A 775 -2.17 -11.00 -18.08
C LEU A 775 -3.25 -11.88 -17.44
N GLU A 776 -2.80 -12.86 -16.65
CA GLU A 776 -3.54 -13.43 -15.51
C GLU A 776 -2.82 -13.01 -14.22
#